data_AF-A0A6G1S8U1-F1
#
_entry.id   AF-A0A6G1S8U1-F1
#
_cell.length_a   1.000
_cell.length_b   1.000
_cell.length_c   1.000
_cell.angle_alpha   90.00
_cell.angle_beta   90.00
_cell.angle_gamma   90.00
#
_symmetry.space_group_name_H-M   'P 1'
#
loop_
_entity.id
_entity.type
_entity.pdbx_description
1 polymer ?
#
loop_
_entity_poly.entity_id
_entity_poly.type
_entity_poly.pdbx_seq_one_letter_code
_entity_poly.pdbx_strand_id
1 'polypeptide(L)'
;MTPNSSLLQWLATFQLGGRPAVELKSDAYYNLADGYVCARILNQISPIYFTDKWLEGIKPVAPNGSWRLRVSNLNRILQKIHDYTSDLRSSQFMLDAINPDVTVIAQNFEPDQICRLIQLILFCAINCDKKQDYIEKIRDLPTQVKQDIKEAIEELLVKNNVDNQQSSKAANNPVGNESTVISNKDEPKNSSQRLDTSNTQSSAFSSPARTFANRGSARNDSLYSDTTRRNESGQLNISSRSFLNESHETVDEVRKKLNEAILIKDEKAQACHDLEIRLKQLQLERDQLLHENEKLISERTNVNIKSTPNSRRQSGTHRDLELPNLALKLDSASSRTKLEDDGQISQEFLLSQNRKLQTELQRVKEELIRVEAEKEDHRLKSNLLKEDLDRITMRHEELRNKAEQAKRLQDELDEHRHITEKVISYEAMVENLVKKNNDMKKELKNLEEKNLVHVQNIVRLEEENQQLTSTVSQIEIYRRQLNDAQIKLSQEAHRADQAEVELTRLAEKLKATKRENEQLYEATNQLMRNSSSSKEQKGQILGHDKVFESVNFKDSPATKNIDNDQVIDEDISSIPSTALELKERIARLEMENQLLKAKVASKTDASKVVLGGLLEEATEKCKRLESENQQVRKRMLLLESKLRDVMNPDEQPTTSAANMIQDSSSDNVLSLMKRVEELQRLLYQREQELRDAEARYKKNIDKAKEVMKALNNNQSINSSLHPSCMSSASFNTSSLDEVNALKLQLREREERLIELERDFFEFKKLKEVHERLILSAFYGLTTPMQWKNVEKRLERTTLTSPSGNVNPHISKHH
;
A
#
# COMPACT_ATOMS: atom_id res chain seq x y z
N MET A 1 15.08 9.35 18.49
CA MET A 1 14.94 8.08 19.23
C MET A 1 14.12 8.35 20.48
N THR A 2 12.89 7.87 20.55
CA THR A 2 12.22 7.59 21.83
C THR A 2 11.83 6.11 21.81
N PRO A 3 12.70 5.21 22.26
CA PRO A 3 12.43 3.77 22.25
C PRO A 3 11.35 3.35 23.26
N ASN A 4 10.94 4.26 24.16
CA ASN A 4 10.05 3.95 25.28
C ASN A 4 8.76 4.76 25.15
N SER A 5 7.77 4.20 24.47
CA SER A 5 6.39 4.69 24.58
C SER A 5 5.93 4.57 26.04
N SER A 6 5.30 5.61 26.59
CA SER A 6 4.73 5.61 27.94
C SER A 6 3.75 4.45 28.16
N LEU A 7 3.09 3.98 27.10
CA LEU A 7 2.23 2.79 27.12
C LEU A 7 3.01 1.49 27.31
N LEU A 8 4.21 1.35 26.75
CA LEU A 8 5.08 0.20 27.00
C LEU A 8 5.56 0.17 28.45
N GLN A 9 5.84 1.34 29.03
CA GLN A 9 6.26 1.43 30.42
C GLN A 9 5.14 1.01 31.37
N TRP A 10 3.89 1.33 31.05
CA TRP A 10 2.73 0.79 31.76
C TRP A 10 2.59 -0.72 31.56
N LEU A 11 2.74 -1.23 30.34
CA LEU A 11 2.62 -2.66 30.05
C LEU A 11 3.71 -3.49 30.77
N ALA A 12 4.90 -2.92 30.97
CA ALA A 12 5.98 -3.52 31.74
C ALA A 12 5.68 -3.70 33.24
N THR A 13 4.65 -3.05 33.79
CA THR A 13 4.21 -3.24 35.19
C THR A 13 3.53 -4.59 35.42
N PHE A 14 3.12 -5.28 34.35
CA PHE A 14 2.56 -6.62 34.44
C PHE A 14 3.68 -7.64 34.65
N GLN A 15 3.39 -8.71 35.40
CA GLN A 15 4.34 -9.79 35.67
C GLN A 15 3.76 -11.12 35.19
N LEU A 16 4.49 -11.78 34.29
CA LEU A 16 4.14 -13.10 33.75
C LEU A 16 5.19 -14.10 34.23
N GLY A 17 4.82 -15.01 35.14
CA GLY A 17 5.73 -16.05 35.64
C GLY A 17 6.94 -15.52 36.44
N GLY A 18 6.75 -14.41 37.20
CA GLY A 18 7.80 -13.83 38.04
C GLY A 18 8.81 -12.93 37.31
N ARG A 19 8.61 -12.70 36.00
CA ARG A 19 9.36 -11.73 35.19
C ARG A 19 8.42 -10.61 34.69
N PRO A 20 8.94 -9.40 34.43
CA PRO A 20 8.15 -8.37 33.77
C PRO A 20 7.63 -8.89 32.42
N ALA A 21 6.37 -8.60 32.11
CA ALA A 21 5.70 -9.08 30.90
C ALA A 21 6.38 -8.58 29.61
N VAL A 22 6.98 -7.40 29.68
CA VAL A 22 7.73 -6.77 28.58
C VAL A 22 9.04 -6.22 29.13
N GLU A 23 10.15 -6.56 28.50
CA GLU A 23 11.44 -5.93 28.75
C GLU A 23 11.57 -4.68 27.88
N LEU A 24 11.86 -3.51 28.49
CA LEU A 24 12.04 -2.21 27.81
C LEU A 24 13.37 -2.13 27.05
N LYS A 25 13.61 -3.10 26.16
CA LYS A 25 14.78 -3.20 25.27
C LYS A 25 14.37 -2.83 23.84
N SER A 26 15.36 -2.75 22.93
CA SER A 26 15.12 -2.37 21.53
C SER A 26 14.17 -3.30 20.77
N ASP A 27 13.99 -4.53 21.26
CA ASP A 27 13.13 -5.59 20.73
C ASP A 27 11.74 -5.66 21.40
N ALA A 28 11.39 -4.71 22.27
CA ALA A 28 10.11 -4.71 22.99
C ALA A 28 8.88 -4.81 22.07
N TYR A 29 8.85 -4.00 21.00
CA TYR A 29 7.77 -4.02 20.00
C TYR A 29 7.75 -5.34 19.22
N TYR A 30 8.93 -5.91 18.96
CA TYR A 30 9.07 -7.18 18.25
C TYR A 30 8.42 -8.34 19.01
N ASN A 31 8.65 -8.38 20.33
CA ASN A 31 8.12 -9.41 21.22
C ASN A 31 6.60 -9.29 21.46
N LEU A 32 5.99 -8.16 21.08
CA LEU A 32 4.54 -7.93 21.17
C LEU A 32 3.79 -8.24 19.87
N ALA A 33 4.50 -8.31 18.74
CA ALA A 33 3.90 -8.47 17.42
C ALA A 33 3.32 -9.87 17.16
N ASP A 34 3.66 -10.89 17.96
CA ASP A 34 3.05 -12.22 17.87
C ASP A 34 1.70 -12.33 18.62
N GLY A 35 1.36 -11.30 19.40
CA GLY A 35 0.15 -11.20 20.22
C GLY A 35 0.15 -12.09 21.46
N TYR A 36 1.13 -12.96 21.67
CA TYR A 36 1.09 -13.95 22.74
C TYR A 36 1.21 -13.29 24.12
N VAL A 37 2.12 -12.34 24.27
CA VAL A 37 2.28 -11.56 25.51
C VAL A 37 1.03 -10.74 25.80
N CYS A 38 0.47 -10.06 24.78
CA CYS A 38 -0.78 -9.29 24.90
C CYS A 38 -1.95 -10.15 25.40
N ALA A 39 -2.10 -11.36 24.87
CA ALA A 39 -3.15 -12.29 25.28
C ALA A 39 -3.03 -12.71 26.74
N ARG A 40 -1.80 -12.96 27.23
CA ARG A 40 -1.55 -13.30 28.64
C ARG A 40 -1.88 -12.15 29.57
N ILE A 41 -1.58 -10.92 29.17
CA ILE A 41 -1.92 -9.72 29.94
C ILE A 41 -3.45 -9.55 30.02
N LEU A 42 -4.17 -9.78 28.92
CA LEU A 42 -5.65 -9.74 28.92
C LEU A 42 -6.27 -10.79 29.84
N ASN A 43 -5.75 -12.03 29.83
CA ASN A 43 -6.14 -13.08 30.78
C ASN A 43 -5.87 -12.68 32.25
N GLN A 44 -4.78 -11.96 32.52
CA GLN A 44 -4.52 -11.42 33.85
C GLN A 44 -5.48 -10.30 34.26
N ILE A 45 -5.89 -9.44 33.31
CA ILE A 45 -6.81 -8.32 33.53
C ILE A 45 -8.22 -8.82 33.89
N SER A 46 -8.77 -9.72 33.07
CA SER A 46 -10.09 -10.29 33.31
C SER A 46 -10.10 -11.77 32.96
N PRO A 47 -9.76 -12.66 33.91
CA PRO A 47 -9.73 -14.11 33.65
C PRO A 47 -11.13 -14.69 33.40
N ILE A 48 -12.18 -14.00 33.84
CA ILE A 48 -13.58 -14.38 33.60
C ILE A 48 -13.91 -14.27 32.11
N TYR A 49 -13.40 -13.23 31.46
CA TYR A 49 -13.70 -12.95 30.07
C TYR A 49 -12.65 -13.54 29.11
N PHE A 50 -11.38 -13.30 29.42
CA PHE A 50 -10.23 -13.85 28.71
C PHE A 50 -9.80 -15.17 29.37
N THR A 51 -10.62 -16.20 29.21
CA THR A 51 -10.42 -17.50 29.87
C THR A 51 -9.14 -18.23 29.43
N ASP A 52 -8.65 -19.16 30.26
CA ASP A 52 -7.49 -19.99 29.93
C ASP A 52 -7.71 -20.83 28.65
N LYS A 53 -8.94 -21.29 28.43
CA LYS A 53 -9.34 -22.00 27.19
C LYS A 53 -9.19 -21.13 25.94
N TRP A 54 -9.44 -19.82 26.05
CA TRP A 54 -9.23 -18.90 24.94
C TRP A 54 -7.73 -18.68 24.69
N LEU A 55 -6.94 -18.54 25.76
CA LEU A 55 -5.50 -18.35 25.71
C LEU A 55 -4.76 -19.55 25.09
N GLU A 56 -5.20 -20.78 25.33
CA GLU A 56 -4.68 -22.01 24.69
C GLU A 56 -4.74 -21.95 23.15
N GLY A 57 -5.70 -21.19 22.61
CA GLY A 57 -5.85 -20.98 21.17
C GLY A 57 -4.85 -20.01 20.56
N ILE A 58 -4.02 -19.33 21.37
CA ILE A 58 -3.02 -18.35 20.94
C ILE A 58 -1.63 -18.94 21.20
N LYS A 59 -0.89 -19.20 20.13
CA LYS A 59 0.42 -19.86 20.20
C LYS A 59 1.55 -18.85 20.04
N PRO A 60 2.67 -18.96 20.79
CA PRO A 60 3.83 -18.12 20.58
C PRO A 60 4.42 -18.37 19.19
N VAL A 61 4.84 -17.29 18.52
CA VAL A 61 5.41 -17.38 17.16
C VAL A 61 6.86 -16.94 17.21
N ALA A 62 7.76 -17.83 16.78
CA ALA A 62 9.19 -17.53 16.70
C ALA A 62 9.49 -16.29 15.82
N PRO A 63 10.66 -15.64 16.00
CA PRO A 63 11.08 -14.48 15.21
C PRO A 63 10.99 -14.66 13.69
N ASN A 64 11.42 -15.82 13.19
CA ASN A 64 11.34 -16.23 11.78
C ASN A 64 10.06 -17.01 11.43
N GLY A 65 9.06 -17.00 12.33
CA GLY A 65 7.82 -17.74 12.18
C GLY A 65 6.87 -17.11 11.16
N SER A 66 5.77 -17.82 10.88
CA SER A 66 4.79 -17.38 9.88
C SER A 66 4.07 -16.10 10.32
N TRP A 67 4.25 -15.00 9.58
CA TRP A 67 3.51 -13.75 9.81
C TRP A 67 1.98 -13.94 9.75
N ARG A 68 1.50 -14.92 8.96
CA ARG A 68 0.08 -15.29 8.90
C ARG A 68 -0.44 -15.82 10.24
N LEU A 69 0.39 -16.56 10.98
CA LEU A 69 0.03 -17.06 12.30
C LEU A 69 -0.05 -15.91 13.31
N ARG A 70 0.85 -14.92 13.21
CA ARG A 70 0.76 -13.68 14.02
C ARG A 70 -0.52 -12.91 13.73
N VAL A 71 -0.87 -12.73 12.45
CA VAL A 71 -2.15 -12.11 12.05
C VAL A 71 -3.33 -12.87 12.65
N SER A 72 -3.31 -14.21 12.58
CA SER A 72 -4.37 -15.04 13.18
C SER A 72 -4.50 -14.83 14.70
N ASN A 73 -3.38 -14.78 15.42
CA ASN A 73 -3.37 -14.52 16.86
C ASN A 73 -3.92 -13.12 17.19
N LEU A 74 -3.40 -12.10 16.51
CA LEU A 74 -3.80 -10.70 16.71
C LEU A 74 -5.27 -10.45 16.37
N ASN A 75 -5.79 -11.05 15.29
CA ASN A 75 -7.22 -11.00 14.96
C ASN A 75 -8.07 -11.63 16.06
N ARG A 76 -7.61 -12.74 16.65
CA ARG A 76 -8.32 -13.42 17.75
C ARG A 76 -8.32 -12.58 19.02
N ILE A 77 -7.25 -11.82 19.26
CA ILE A 77 -7.15 -10.85 20.37
C ILE A 77 -8.09 -9.67 20.14
N LEU A 78 -8.00 -9.05 18.97
CA LEU A 78 -8.78 -7.88 18.60
C LEU A 78 -10.29 -8.19 18.62
N GLN A 79 -10.69 -9.33 18.04
CA GLN A 79 -12.08 -9.80 18.11
C GLN A 79 -12.54 -9.94 19.55
N LYS A 80 -11.71 -10.53 20.43
CA LYS A 80 -12.12 -10.69 21.83
C LYS A 80 -12.21 -9.39 22.61
N ILE A 81 -11.34 -8.42 22.32
CA ILE A 81 -11.43 -7.08 22.92
C ILE A 81 -12.70 -6.36 22.44
N HIS A 82 -13.05 -6.47 21.16
CA HIS A 82 -14.28 -5.89 20.62
C HIS A 82 -15.52 -6.52 21.25
N ASP A 83 -15.56 -7.85 21.38
CA ASP A 83 -16.64 -8.53 22.08
C ASP A 83 -16.75 -8.03 23.55
N TYR A 84 -15.62 -7.90 24.26
CA TYR A 84 -15.58 -7.40 25.64
C TYR A 84 -16.16 -5.98 25.75
N THR A 85 -15.79 -5.13 24.79
CA THR A 85 -16.21 -3.73 24.75
C THR A 85 -17.69 -3.58 24.42
N SER A 86 -18.20 -4.41 23.49
CA SER A 86 -19.62 -4.46 23.16
C SER A 86 -20.47 -4.87 24.37
N ASP A 87 -20.02 -5.87 25.13
CA ASP A 87 -20.72 -6.38 26.32
C ASP A 87 -20.80 -5.35 27.46
N LEU A 88 -19.81 -4.44 27.56
CA LEU A 88 -19.74 -3.38 28.57
C LEU A 88 -20.78 -2.26 28.37
N ARG A 89 -21.53 -2.22 27.26
CA ARG A 89 -22.63 -1.27 26.94
C ARG A 89 -22.38 0.19 27.38
N SER A 90 -21.15 0.67 27.18
CA SER A 90 -20.76 2.04 27.52
C SER A 90 -20.84 2.93 26.28
N SER A 91 -21.92 3.70 26.12
CA SER A 91 -22.17 4.65 25.01
C SER A 91 -21.20 5.85 24.96
N GLN A 92 -20.08 5.80 25.69
CA GLN A 92 -19.10 6.87 25.82
C GLN A 92 -17.84 6.66 24.97
N PHE A 93 -17.60 5.45 24.45
CA PHE A 93 -16.35 5.10 23.78
C PHE A 93 -16.62 4.68 22.32
N MET A 94 -16.00 5.40 21.37
CA MET A 94 -16.04 5.05 19.94
C MET A 94 -14.77 4.29 19.56
N LEU A 95 -14.76 2.98 19.82
CA LEU A 95 -13.59 2.12 19.58
C LEU A 95 -13.26 1.92 18.09
N ASP A 96 -14.22 2.17 17.19
CA ASP A 96 -14.04 2.05 15.74
C ASP A 96 -12.96 2.99 15.18
N ALA A 97 -12.67 4.10 15.87
CA ALA A 97 -11.61 5.03 15.48
C ALA A 97 -10.19 4.49 15.79
N ILE A 98 -10.05 3.56 16.74
CA ILE A 98 -8.76 3.04 17.23
C ILE A 98 -8.70 1.53 16.98
N ASN A 99 -8.87 1.14 15.71
CA ASN A 99 -8.70 -0.24 15.28
C ASN A 99 -7.28 -0.43 14.67
N PRO A 100 -6.36 -1.16 15.34
CA PRO A 100 -5.01 -1.36 14.83
C PRO A 100 -4.99 -2.24 13.58
N ASP A 101 -4.14 -1.91 12.60
CA ASP A 101 -3.95 -2.78 11.42
C ASP A 101 -3.06 -3.97 11.79
N VAL A 102 -3.73 -5.11 11.98
CA VAL A 102 -3.12 -6.39 12.35
C VAL A 102 -2.09 -6.88 11.31
N THR A 103 -2.27 -6.55 10.03
CA THR A 103 -1.33 -6.98 8.98
C THR A 103 -0.02 -6.21 9.05
N VAL A 104 -0.10 -4.90 9.32
CA VAL A 104 1.05 -4.02 9.50
C VAL A 104 1.82 -4.37 10.76
N ILE A 105 1.15 -4.70 11.87
CA ILE A 105 1.81 -5.20 13.09
C ILE A 105 2.59 -6.48 12.80
N ALA A 106 1.99 -7.44 12.11
CA ALA A 106 2.57 -8.76 11.90
C ALA A 106 3.75 -8.77 10.90
N GLN A 107 3.75 -7.88 9.91
CA GLN A 107 4.77 -7.81 8.85
C GLN A 107 5.87 -6.79 9.13
N ASN A 108 5.50 -5.60 9.65
CA ASN A 108 6.40 -4.44 9.70
C ASN A 108 6.80 -4.07 11.14
N PHE A 109 6.14 -4.64 12.16
CA PHE A 109 6.41 -4.34 13.57
C PHE A 109 6.29 -2.84 13.91
N GLU A 110 5.39 -2.14 13.23
CA GLU A 110 5.23 -0.69 13.36
C GLU A 110 4.84 -0.29 14.80
N PRO A 111 5.64 0.57 15.46
CA PRO A 111 5.41 0.97 16.85
C PRO A 111 4.05 1.61 17.11
N ASP A 112 3.56 2.44 16.18
CA ASP A 112 2.29 3.16 16.33
C ASP A 112 1.08 2.22 16.36
N GLN A 113 1.07 1.21 15.50
CA GLN A 113 0.00 0.21 15.45
C GLN A 113 0.01 -0.68 16.70
N ILE A 114 1.20 -1.02 17.20
CA ILE A 114 1.35 -1.75 18.45
C ILE A 114 0.89 -0.88 19.63
N CYS A 115 1.19 0.42 19.63
CA CYS A 115 0.70 1.35 20.66
C CYS A 115 -0.84 1.41 20.67
N ARG A 116 -1.50 1.44 19.51
CA ARG A 116 -2.98 1.36 19.42
C ARG A 116 -3.52 0.05 20.00
N LEU A 117 -2.86 -1.08 19.75
CA LEU A 117 -3.22 -2.35 20.39
C LEU A 117 -3.07 -2.27 21.92
N ILE A 118 -2.02 -1.63 22.43
CA ILE A 118 -1.82 -1.44 23.87
C ILE A 118 -2.88 -0.49 24.45
N GLN A 119 -3.30 0.55 23.73
CA GLN A 119 -4.41 1.43 24.15
C GLN A 119 -5.70 0.65 24.34
N LEU A 120 -6.01 -0.31 23.46
CA LEU A 120 -7.17 -1.19 23.62
C LEU A 120 -7.05 -2.11 24.84
N ILE A 121 -5.85 -2.62 25.15
CA ILE A 121 -5.59 -3.42 26.36
C ILE A 121 -5.73 -2.56 27.63
N LEU A 122 -5.26 -1.31 27.58
CA LEU A 122 -5.42 -0.32 28.63
C LEU A 122 -6.90 -0.02 28.89
N PHE A 123 -7.69 0.14 27.83
CA PHE A 123 -9.14 0.26 27.93
C PHE A 123 -9.77 -0.93 28.68
N CYS A 124 -9.36 -2.16 28.38
CA CYS A 124 -9.82 -3.34 29.11
C CYS A 124 -9.42 -3.29 30.59
N ALA A 125 -8.19 -2.85 30.91
CA ALA A 125 -7.70 -2.77 32.29
C ALA A 125 -8.47 -1.76 33.14
N ILE A 126 -8.87 -0.62 32.58
CA ILE A 126 -9.60 0.44 33.30
C ILE A 126 -11.09 0.09 33.48
N ASN A 127 -11.64 -0.76 32.62
CA ASN A 127 -13.05 -1.15 32.66
C ASN A 127 -13.30 -2.55 33.27
N CYS A 128 -12.27 -3.23 33.76
CA CYS A 128 -12.42 -4.53 34.41
C CYS A 128 -12.90 -4.44 35.87
N ASP A 129 -13.30 -5.59 36.43
CA ASP A 129 -13.77 -5.69 37.82
C ASP A 129 -12.70 -5.26 38.83
N LYS A 130 -11.42 -5.50 38.49
CA LYS A 130 -10.25 -5.11 39.29
C LYS A 130 -9.62 -3.79 38.85
N LYS A 131 -10.40 -2.89 38.24
CA LYS A 131 -9.90 -1.61 37.71
C LYS A 131 -9.14 -0.76 38.74
N GLN A 132 -9.50 -0.83 40.02
CA GLN A 132 -8.84 -0.06 41.07
C GLN A 132 -7.35 -0.43 41.21
N ASP A 133 -7.01 -1.72 41.13
CA ASP A 133 -5.62 -2.20 41.21
C ASP A 133 -4.78 -1.66 40.03
N TYR A 134 -5.38 -1.58 38.84
CA TYR A 134 -4.71 -1.08 37.65
C TYR A 134 -4.60 0.45 37.64
N ILE A 135 -5.61 1.16 38.15
CA ILE A 135 -5.56 2.62 38.33
C ILE A 135 -4.50 2.99 39.38
N GLU A 136 -4.38 2.22 40.46
CA GLU A 136 -3.32 2.41 41.46
C GLU A 136 -1.93 2.18 40.87
N LYS A 137 -1.75 1.14 40.05
CA LYS A 137 -0.50 0.93 39.30
C LYS A 137 -0.18 2.08 38.34
N ILE A 138 -1.18 2.69 37.70
CA ILE A 138 -0.99 3.87 36.87
C ILE A 138 -0.56 5.07 37.73
N ARG A 139 -1.14 5.23 38.93
CA ARG A 139 -0.81 6.34 39.85
C ARG A 139 0.65 6.35 40.30
N ASP A 140 1.25 5.17 40.44
CA ASP A 140 2.64 4.99 40.88
C ASP A 140 3.68 5.19 39.75
N LEU A 141 3.22 5.39 38.50
CA LEU A 141 4.10 5.69 37.36
C LEU A 141 4.62 7.15 37.38
N PRO A 142 5.72 7.44 36.67
CA PRO A 142 6.24 8.80 36.51
C PRO A 142 5.19 9.78 35.96
N THR A 143 5.26 11.05 36.37
CA THR A 143 4.27 12.08 36.00
C THR A 143 4.07 12.22 34.49
N GLN A 144 5.15 12.12 33.70
CA GLN A 144 5.06 12.16 32.24
C GLN A 144 4.25 10.98 31.68
N VAL A 145 4.56 9.76 32.15
CA VAL A 145 3.88 8.54 31.72
C VAL A 145 2.39 8.58 32.06
N LYS A 146 2.05 9.12 33.24
CA LYS A 146 0.66 9.33 33.65
C LYS A 146 -0.08 10.30 32.74
N GLN A 147 0.57 11.39 32.34
CA GLN A 147 -0.03 12.39 31.45
C GLN A 147 -0.29 11.78 30.06
N ASP A 148 0.68 11.04 29.51
CA ASP A 148 0.55 10.39 28.20
C ASP A 148 -0.52 9.28 28.22
N ILE A 149 -0.63 8.51 29.31
CA ILE A 149 -1.69 7.52 29.51
C ILE A 149 -3.06 8.20 29.59
N LYS A 150 -3.14 9.35 30.29
CA LYS A 150 -4.38 10.12 30.38
C LYS A 150 -4.82 10.63 29.01
N GLU A 151 -3.89 11.14 28.20
CA GLU A 151 -4.16 11.56 26.82
C GLU A 151 -4.64 10.39 25.96
N ALA A 152 -4.01 9.21 26.08
CA ALA A 152 -4.45 8.00 25.38
C ALA A 152 -5.86 7.52 25.78
N ILE A 153 -6.27 7.73 27.04
CA ILE A 153 -7.64 7.46 27.50
C ILE A 153 -8.62 8.53 26.99
N GLU A 154 -8.20 9.80 26.98
CA GLU A 154 -9.01 10.91 26.45
C GLU A 154 -9.22 10.78 24.93
N GLU A 155 -8.25 10.25 24.17
CA GLU A 155 -8.37 9.94 22.74
C GLU A 155 -9.46 8.89 22.47
N LEU A 156 -9.63 7.91 23.38
CA LEU A 156 -10.72 6.92 23.33
C LEU A 156 -12.11 7.53 23.67
N LEU A 157 -12.18 8.79 24.14
CA LEU A 157 -13.36 9.43 24.74
C LEU A 157 -13.98 10.60 23.94
N VAL A 158 -13.65 10.85 22.67
CA VAL A 158 -14.06 12.09 21.97
C VAL A 158 -15.45 12.03 21.25
N LYS A 159 -16.38 12.84 21.82
CA LYS A 159 -17.58 13.57 21.29
C LYS A 159 -18.83 12.80 20.80
N ASN A 160 -19.75 12.57 21.73
CA ASN A 160 -21.20 12.68 21.51
C ASN A 160 -21.57 14.16 21.30
N ASN A 161 -21.64 14.63 20.05
CA ASN A 161 -22.35 15.88 19.72
C ASN A 161 -22.66 15.99 18.23
N VAL A 162 -23.50 15.08 17.72
CA VAL A 162 -24.23 15.28 16.47
C VAL A 162 -25.60 14.63 16.69
N ASP A 163 -26.64 15.45 16.87
CA ASP A 163 -27.99 15.23 16.33
C ASP A 163 -29.00 16.17 17.01
N ASN A 164 -29.09 17.39 16.48
CA ASN A 164 -30.40 18.02 16.33
C ASN A 164 -30.30 19.10 15.26
N GLN A 165 -30.57 18.72 14.00
CA GLN A 165 -31.33 19.51 13.02
C GLN A 165 -31.33 18.82 11.64
N GLN A 166 -32.30 17.94 11.41
CA GLN A 166 -32.97 17.82 10.12
C GLN A 166 -34.47 17.59 10.35
N SER A 167 -35.26 18.62 10.04
CA SER A 167 -36.67 18.61 9.61
C SER A 167 -37.56 19.61 10.36
N SER A 168 -37.65 20.83 9.84
CA SER A 168 -38.93 21.48 9.50
C SER A 168 -38.69 22.78 8.74
N LYS A 169 -39.38 22.89 7.61
CA LYS A 169 -39.41 24.05 6.71
C LYS A 169 -40.35 25.13 7.25
N ALA A 170 -40.03 26.36 6.85
CA ALA A 170 -40.93 27.51 6.62
C ALA A 170 -41.62 28.15 7.84
N ALA A 171 -41.17 29.35 8.21
CA ALA A 171 -41.92 30.61 8.04
C ALA A 171 -41.28 31.77 8.82
N ASN A 172 -41.13 32.91 8.13
CA ASN A 172 -41.25 34.28 8.63
C ASN A 172 -40.22 34.84 9.63
N ASN A 173 -39.39 35.76 9.13
CA ASN A 173 -39.05 37.02 9.79
C ASN A 173 -40.34 37.85 10.03
N PRO A 174 -40.40 38.85 10.95
CA PRO A 174 -39.36 39.87 11.11
C PRO A 174 -39.21 40.55 12.51
N VAL A 175 -38.28 41.51 12.57
CA VAL A 175 -38.15 42.64 13.54
C VAL A 175 -37.67 42.24 14.94
N GLY A 176 -36.67 42.85 15.57
CA GLY A 176 -35.96 44.12 15.40
C GLY A 176 -35.80 44.76 16.78
N ASN A 177 -34.63 45.34 17.06
CA ASN A 177 -34.31 46.35 18.09
C ASN A 177 -34.68 46.02 19.56
N GLU A 178 -33.93 46.31 20.61
CA GLU A 178 -33.03 47.42 20.95
C GLU A 178 -32.25 46.93 22.20
N SER A 179 -30.95 47.17 22.31
CA SER A 179 -30.36 48.16 23.24
C SER A 179 -31.14 48.35 24.52
N THR A 180 -30.54 48.21 25.70
CA THR A 180 -29.99 49.28 26.58
C THR A 180 -30.41 48.81 27.99
N VAL A 181 -29.74 48.98 29.13
CA VAL A 181 -28.48 49.60 29.55
C VAL A 181 -28.39 49.42 31.08
N ILE A 182 -27.24 49.74 31.70
CA ILE A 182 -27.08 50.21 33.10
C ILE A 182 -27.27 49.13 34.20
N SER A 183 -26.36 48.91 35.17
CA SER A 183 -25.21 49.69 35.63
C SER A 183 -24.44 48.93 36.73
N ASN A 184 -23.12 49.19 36.79
CA ASN A 184 -22.31 49.58 37.97
C ASN A 184 -22.34 48.67 39.23
N LYS A 185 -21.24 48.27 39.87
CA LYS A 185 -19.96 48.92 40.28
C LYS A 185 -19.18 47.80 41.05
N ASP A 186 -17.88 47.76 41.32
CA ASP A 186 -16.80 48.72 41.42
C ASP A 186 -15.46 48.01 41.09
N GLU A 187 -14.60 48.73 40.38
CA GLU A 187 -13.14 48.58 40.28
C GLU A 187 -12.55 49.74 41.14
N PRO A 188 -11.27 49.77 41.55
CA PRO A 188 -10.20 50.20 40.63
C PRO A 188 -8.89 49.38 40.74
N LYS A 189 -8.21 49.03 39.63
CA LYS A 189 -7.35 49.88 38.76
C LYS A 189 -6.03 50.28 39.43
N ASN A 190 -4.88 50.38 38.78
CA ASN A 190 -4.49 50.59 37.38
C ASN A 190 -2.94 50.69 37.40
N SER A 191 -2.12 50.86 36.36
CA SER A 191 -2.10 50.82 34.87
C SER A 191 -0.76 51.50 34.50
N SER A 192 -0.20 51.45 33.30
CA SER A 192 -0.66 52.02 32.02
C SER A 192 0.45 51.73 30.99
N GLN A 193 0.15 51.33 29.74
CA GLN A 193 -0.18 52.19 28.56
C GLN A 193 0.97 53.16 28.18
N ARG A 194 1.32 53.42 26.90
CA ARG A 194 0.48 53.55 25.69
C ARG A 194 1.32 53.68 24.39
N LEU A 195 0.58 53.74 23.29
CA LEU A 195 0.86 53.72 21.84
C LEU A 195 1.24 55.07 21.17
N ASP A 196 1.72 54.93 19.91
CA ASP A 196 1.63 55.75 18.67
C ASP A 196 2.31 57.13 18.53
N THR A 197 3.16 57.30 17.49
CA THR A 197 2.86 57.99 16.20
C THR A 197 4.11 58.28 15.35
N SER A 198 3.92 58.15 14.02
CA SER A 198 4.63 58.61 12.80
C SER A 198 5.79 59.65 12.86
N ASN A 199 6.79 59.52 11.97
CA ASN A 199 6.98 60.26 10.70
C ASN A 199 8.46 60.58 10.32
N THR A 200 8.75 60.58 9.00
CA THR A 200 9.77 61.38 8.24
C THR A 200 11.17 60.81 7.87
N GLN A 201 11.26 60.33 6.61
CA GLN A 201 12.18 60.64 5.47
C GLN A 201 13.74 60.61 5.51
N SER A 202 14.28 60.29 4.30
CA SER A 202 15.58 60.63 3.64
C SER A 202 16.83 59.78 4.02
N SER A 203 17.78 59.37 3.16
CA SER A 203 18.15 59.56 1.73
C SER A 203 19.29 58.55 1.39
N ALA A 204 19.28 57.77 0.30
CA ALA A 204 19.95 57.95 -1.02
C ALA A 204 21.50 57.72 -1.12
N PHE A 205 21.92 57.30 -2.34
CA PHE A 205 23.27 57.09 -2.94
C PHE A 205 23.85 55.65 -2.87
N SER A 206 24.38 55.01 -3.93
CA SER A 206 24.62 55.36 -5.35
C SER A 206 24.99 54.10 -6.15
N SER A 207 24.58 54.03 -7.43
CA SER A 207 25.10 53.14 -8.48
C SER A 207 26.49 53.58 -8.98
N PRO A 208 27.13 52.86 -9.93
CA PRO A 208 27.07 53.26 -11.36
C PRO A 208 27.02 52.04 -12.34
N ALA A 209 26.08 51.94 -13.29
CA ALA A 209 25.97 52.61 -14.60
C ALA A 209 27.08 52.27 -15.63
N ARG A 210 26.68 51.65 -16.76
CA ARG A 210 27.16 51.98 -18.13
C ARG A 210 26.11 51.59 -19.18
N THR A 211 25.95 52.46 -20.16
CA THR A 211 24.94 52.50 -21.22
C THR A 211 25.66 52.68 -22.56
N PHE A 212 25.19 52.08 -23.65
CA PHE A 212 25.29 52.56 -25.05
C PHE A 212 24.23 51.79 -25.87
N ALA A 213 23.12 52.42 -26.27
CA ALA A 213 22.85 53.08 -27.57
C ALA A 213 22.77 52.09 -28.76
N ASN A 214 21.60 51.71 -29.31
CA ASN A 214 20.59 52.45 -30.11
C ASN A 214 20.82 52.35 -31.64
N ARG A 215 19.87 51.71 -32.36
CA ARG A 215 19.10 52.22 -33.55
C ARG A 215 18.83 51.18 -34.65
N GLY A 216 17.60 51.27 -35.18
CA GLY A 216 17.23 50.96 -36.58
C GLY A 216 16.39 49.69 -36.75
N SER A 217 15.06 49.71 -36.68
CA SER A 217 14.04 50.30 -37.58
C SER A 217 13.63 49.37 -38.74
N ALA A 218 12.28 49.27 -38.89
CA ALA A 218 11.50 48.85 -40.06
C ALA A 218 11.46 47.33 -40.37
N ARG A 219 10.34 46.71 -40.74
CA ARG A 219 8.97 47.15 -41.08
C ARG A 219 8.10 45.90 -41.32
N ASN A 220 6.80 46.04 -41.06
CA ASN A 220 5.64 45.47 -41.79
C ASN A 220 5.46 43.93 -41.81
N ASP A 221 4.27 43.33 -41.67
CA ASP A 221 2.86 43.75 -41.83
C ASP A 221 1.99 42.99 -40.79
N SER A 222 1.02 43.58 -40.08
CA SER A 222 -0.27 44.12 -40.55
C SER A 222 -1.23 43.02 -41.03
N LEU A 223 -2.52 42.96 -40.68
CA LEU A 223 -3.43 43.71 -39.81
C LEU A 223 -4.76 42.90 -39.80
N TYR A 224 -5.55 43.08 -38.74
CA TYR A 224 -7.02 43.24 -38.74
C TYR A 224 -7.94 42.05 -39.09
N SER A 225 -9.14 41.90 -38.53
CA SER A 225 -9.87 42.56 -37.43
C SER A 225 -11.28 41.97 -37.38
N ASP A 226 -11.88 41.97 -36.18
CA ASP A 226 -13.32 42.20 -35.86
C ASP A 226 -14.39 41.36 -36.56
N THR A 227 -15.43 40.84 -35.88
CA THR A 227 -16.44 41.55 -35.06
C THR A 227 -17.30 40.44 -34.40
N THR A 228 -17.83 40.46 -33.17
CA THR A 228 -18.99 41.25 -32.64
C THR A 228 -19.27 40.71 -31.20
N ARG A 229 -19.17 41.47 -30.09
CA ARG A 229 -20.23 42.27 -29.37
C ARG A 229 -21.57 41.51 -29.19
N ARG A 230 -22.34 41.52 -28.07
CA ARG A 230 -22.49 42.37 -26.86
C ARG A 230 -23.61 41.71 -26.00
N ASN A 231 -23.56 41.60 -24.66
CA ASN A 231 -24.20 42.48 -23.63
C ASN A 231 -24.02 41.77 -22.26
N GLU A 232 -23.42 42.36 -21.21
CA GLU A 232 -24.05 43.19 -20.13
C GLU A 232 -25.16 42.43 -19.37
N SER A 233 -25.22 42.29 -18.03
CA SER A 233 -24.53 42.90 -16.87
C SER A 233 -25.12 42.28 -15.58
N GLY A 234 -24.36 42.17 -14.49
CA GLY A 234 -24.92 41.80 -13.18
C GLY A 234 -23.90 41.34 -12.13
N GLN A 235 -23.30 42.31 -11.42
CA GLN A 235 -22.51 42.12 -10.21
C GLN A 235 -23.36 41.48 -9.10
N LEU A 236 -22.82 40.49 -8.36
CA LEU A 236 -22.92 40.46 -6.90
C LEU A 236 -21.66 39.80 -6.32
N ASN A 237 -20.99 40.56 -5.47
CA ASN A 237 -19.75 40.24 -4.78
C ASN A 237 -20.08 39.83 -3.34
N ILE A 238 -19.53 38.68 -2.93
CA ILE A 238 -19.04 38.31 -1.58
C ILE A 238 -20.02 38.33 -0.39
N SER A 239 -20.27 37.13 0.14
CA SER A 239 -19.93 36.68 1.51
C SER A 239 -20.40 35.22 1.61
N SER A 240 -19.54 34.20 1.61
CA SER A 240 -18.81 33.76 2.80
C SER A 240 -17.69 32.80 2.37
N ARG A 241 -16.44 33.27 2.41
CA ARG A 241 -15.27 32.40 2.23
C ARG A 241 -14.11 32.91 3.06
N SER A 242 -14.32 32.96 4.36
CA SER A 242 -13.31 33.34 5.35
C SER A 242 -13.21 32.24 6.40
N PHE A 243 -12.93 30.99 6.00
CA PHE A 243 -12.49 29.92 6.92
C PHE A 243 -11.80 28.74 6.22
N LEU A 244 -11.12 28.97 5.08
CA LEU A 244 -10.17 28.01 4.50
C LEU A 244 -9.09 28.79 3.77
N ASN A 245 -8.12 29.29 4.53
CA ASN A 245 -6.96 29.98 3.98
C ASN A 245 -5.69 29.31 4.53
N GLU A 246 -5.48 28.08 4.09
CA GLU A 246 -4.18 27.43 4.03
C GLU A 246 -4.26 26.40 2.90
N SER A 247 -3.30 26.43 1.98
CA SER A 247 -3.17 25.56 0.79
C SER A 247 -4.07 25.84 -0.43
N HIS A 248 -3.90 27.00 -1.05
CA HIS A 248 -4.06 27.11 -2.51
C HIS A 248 -2.91 27.96 -3.09
N GLU A 249 -1.78 27.31 -3.37
CA GLU A 249 -0.83 27.88 -4.33
C GLU A 249 -1.49 27.87 -5.70
N THR A 250 -1.51 29.02 -6.37
CA THR A 250 -2.04 29.13 -7.72
C THR A 250 -1.12 28.38 -8.68
N VAL A 251 -1.69 27.81 -9.75
CA VAL A 251 -0.93 27.06 -10.78
C VAL A 251 0.23 27.88 -11.36
N ASP A 252 0.07 29.20 -11.41
CA ASP A 252 1.10 30.13 -11.88
C ASP A 252 2.28 30.26 -10.91
N GLU A 253 2.04 30.19 -9.61
CA GLU A 253 3.10 30.21 -8.59
C GLU A 253 3.93 28.91 -8.64
N VAL A 254 3.26 27.77 -8.82
CA VAL A 254 3.93 26.47 -9.01
C VAL A 254 4.73 26.45 -10.32
N ARG A 255 4.20 27.02 -11.40
CA ARG A 255 4.93 27.17 -12.67
C ARG A 255 6.16 28.05 -12.52
N LYS A 256 6.07 29.13 -11.75
CA LYS A 256 7.20 30.03 -11.47
C LYS A 256 8.30 29.33 -10.67
N LYS A 257 7.93 28.61 -9.60
CA LYS A 257 8.86 27.80 -8.81
C LYS A 257 9.50 26.67 -9.63
N LEU A 258 8.74 26.06 -10.54
CA LEU A 258 9.25 25.04 -11.45
C LEU A 258 10.28 25.63 -12.43
N ASN A 259 10.00 26.79 -13.02
CA ASN A 259 10.94 27.46 -13.92
C ASN A 259 12.22 27.92 -13.19
N GLU A 260 12.10 28.38 -11.95
CA GLU A 260 13.24 28.74 -11.11
C GLU A 260 14.08 27.51 -10.74
N ALA A 261 13.43 26.38 -10.42
CA ALA A 261 14.12 25.12 -10.17
C ALA A 261 14.82 24.56 -11.42
N ILE A 262 14.24 24.72 -12.61
CA ILE A 262 14.88 24.35 -13.88
C ILE A 262 16.13 25.22 -14.12
N LEU A 263 16.03 26.53 -13.88
CA LEU A 263 17.17 27.43 -14.06
C LEU A 263 18.33 27.08 -13.11
N ILE A 264 18.02 26.79 -11.84
CA ILE A 264 19.03 26.36 -10.85
C ILE A 264 19.64 25.01 -11.27
N LYS A 265 18.82 24.08 -11.77
CA LYS A 265 19.30 22.78 -12.25
C LYS A 265 20.28 22.96 -13.43
N ASP A 266 19.97 23.82 -14.38
CA ASP A 266 20.82 24.09 -15.53
C ASP A 266 22.13 24.76 -15.12
N GLU A 267 22.10 25.68 -14.15
CA GLU A 267 23.30 26.31 -13.57
C GLU A 267 24.21 25.28 -12.88
N LYS A 268 23.63 24.34 -12.12
CA LYS A 268 24.40 23.25 -11.50
C LYS A 268 24.93 22.25 -12.52
N ALA A 269 24.18 21.96 -13.58
CA ALA A 269 24.64 21.10 -14.66
C ALA A 269 25.84 21.72 -15.39
N GLN A 270 25.79 23.03 -15.65
CA GLN A 270 26.91 23.77 -16.25
C GLN A 270 28.15 23.76 -15.34
N ALA A 271 27.97 23.99 -14.04
CA ALA A 271 29.08 23.94 -13.07
C ALA A 271 29.71 22.53 -12.98
N CYS A 272 28.91 21.47 -13.03
CA CYS A 272 29.41 20.10 -13.10
C CYS A 272 30.20 19.84 -14.38
N HIS A 273 29.72 20.35 -15.53
CA HIS A 273 30.42 20.22 -16.81
C HIS A 273 31.78 20.95 -16.80
N ASP A 274 31.83 22.16 -16.24
CA ASP A 274 33.07 22.94 -16.13
C ASP A 274 34.08 22.24 -15.18
N LEU A 275 33.60 21.62 -14.10
CA LEU A 275 34.42 20.81 -13.20
C LEU A 275 34.95 19.55 -13.88
N GLU A 276 34.14 18.87 -14.72
CA GLU A 276 34.61 17.74 -15.52
C GLU A 276 35.72 18.13 -16.51
N ILE A 277 35.59 19.29 -17.16
CA ILE A 277 36.63 19.83 -18.05
C ILE A 277 37.91 20.11 -17.25
N ARG A 278 37.78 20.73 -16.07
CA ARG A 278 38.92 21.00 -15.18
C ARG A 278 39.61 19.71 -14.73
N LEU A 279 38.83 18.68 -14.41
CA LEU A 279 39.33 17.38 -13.98
C LEU A 279 40.09 16.68 -15.11
N LYS A 280 39.56 16.70 -16.35
CA LYS A 280 40.27 16.20 -17.53
C LYS A 280 41.59 16.94 -17.78
N GLN A 281 41.60 18.26 -17.58
CA GLN A 281 42.81 19.06 -17.75
C GLN A 281 43.88 18.73 -16.69
N LEU A 282 43.47 18.56 -15.43
CA LEU A 282 44.37 18.14 -14.34
C LEU A 282 44.89 16.70 -14.53
N GLN A 283 44.07 15.79 -15.07
CA GLN A 283 44.51 14.45 -15.43
C GLN A 283 45.60 14.48 -16.51
N LEU A 284 45.43 15.34 -17.51
CA LEU A 284 46.38 15.50 -18.60
C LEU A 284 47.70 16.13 -18.10
N GLU A 285 47.63 17.10 -17.18
CA GLU A 285 48.80 17.68 -16.51
C GLU A 285 49.53 16.63 -15.64
N ARG A 286 48.79 15.83 -14.87
CA ARG A 286 49.36 14.69 -14.12
C ARG A 286 50.10 13.74 -15.06
N ASP A 287 49.51 13.36 -16.19
CA ASP A 287 50.13 12.43 -17.13
C ASP A 287 51.40 13.01 -17.77
N GLN A 288 51.39 14.32 -18.06
CA GLN A 288 52.58 15.04 -18.52
C GLN A 288 53.69 15.04 -17.46
N LEU A 289 53.36 15.31 -16.20
CA LEU A 289 54.33 15.30 -15.09
C LEU A 289 54.85 13.90 -14.76
N LEU A 290 54.02 12.87 -14.94
CA LEU A 290 54.45 11.48 -14.81
C LEU A 290 55.43 11.11 -15.93
N HIS A 291 55.13 11.49 -17.17
CA HIS A 291 56.03 11.28 -18.29
C HIS A 291 57.35 12.04 -18.13
N GLU A 292 57.31 13.28 -17.63
CA GLU A 292 58.51 14.06 -17.30
C GLU A 292 59.32 13.41 -16.18
N ASN A 293 58.67 12.91 -15.12
CA ASN A 293 59.34 12.15 -14.06
C ASN A 293 59.99 10.88 -14.60
N GLU A 294 59.31 10.13 -15.47
CA GLU A 294 59.86 8.91 -16.07
C GLU A 294 61.07 9.23 -16.96
N LYS A 295 61.02 10.35 -17.69
CA LYS A 295 62.15 10.87 -18.47
C LYS A 295 63.31 11.29 -17.58
N LEU A 296 63.06 12.02 -16.49
CA LEU A 296 64.09 12.42 -15.51
C LEU A 296 64.70 11.21 -14.79
N ILE A 297 63.90 10.18 -14.48
CA ILE A 297 64.38 8.91 -13.93
C ILE A 297 65.28 8.20 -14.95
N SER A 298 64.89 8.20 -16.23
CA SER A 298 65.67 7.63 -17.34
C SER A 298 66.97 8.39 -17.60
N GLU A 299 66.96 9.73 -17.45
CA GLU A 299 68.16 10.55 -17.50
C GLU A 299 69.06 10.30 -16.28
N ARG A 300 68.48 10.12 -15.09
CA ARG A 300 69.23 9.79 -13.87
C ARG A 300 69.87 8.40 -13.93
N THR A 301 69.21 7.40 -14.51
CA THR A 301 69.80 6.08 -14.74
C THR A 301 70.88 6.12 -15.82
N ASN A 302 70.71 6.92 -16.88
CA ASN A 302 71.76 7.14 -17.89
C ASN A 302 72.98 7.91 -17.37
N VAL A 303 72.80 8.88 -16.46
CA VAL A 303 73.90 9.57 -15.76
C VAL A 303 74.60 8.61 -14.80
N ASN A 304 73.86 7.76 -14.08
CA ASN A 304 74.41 6.77 -13.15
C ASN A 304 75.18 5.63 -13.85
N ILE A 305 74.94 5.37 -15.15
CA ILE A 305 75.71 4.41 -15.96
C ILE A 305 76.98 5.05 -16.55
N LYS A 306 77.05 6.39 -16.69
CA LYS A 306 78.24 7.10 -17.19
C LYS A 306 79.16 7.64 -16.08
N SER A 307 78.73 7.65 -14.82
CA SER A 307 79.55 8.14 -13.69
C SER A 307 79.76 7.10 -12.59
N THR A 308 80.18 5.89 -12.95
CA THR A 308 80.90 5.00 -12.03
C THR A 308 82.12 4.39 -12.70
N PRO A 309 83.33 4.74 -12.21
CA PRO A 309 84.34 3.74 -11.97
C PRO A 309 84.64 3.64 -10.47
N ASN A 310 84.60 2.40 -9.98
CA ASN A 310 85.37 1.85 -8.85
C ASN A 310 85.58 2.72 -7.59
N SER A 311 84.86 2.36 -6.51
CA SER A 311 85.51 2.09 -5.22
C SER A 311 84.60 1.30 -4.26
N ARG A 312 84.76 -0.03 -4.33
CA ARG A 312 84.97 -0.97 -3.22
C ARG A 312 84.56 -0.45 -1.82
N ARG A 313 83.33 -0.75 -1.38
CA ARG A 313 83.02 -0.92 0.04
C ARG A 313 83.27 -2.37 0.44
N GLN A 314 84.41 -2.62 1.07
CA GLN A 314 84.57 -3.71 2.02
C GLN A 314 84.20 -3.14 3.39
N SER A 315 83.14 -3.67 4.00
CA SER A 315 82.90 -3.54 5.43
C SER A 315 82.78 -4.95 5.98
N GLY A 316 83.75 -5.32 6.80
CA GLY A 316 83.81 -6.64 7.42
C GLY A 316 85.21 -6.91 7.94
N THR A 317 85.58 -6.30 9.05
CA THR A 317 86.43 -6.95 10.07
C THR A 317 86.41 -6.12 11.35
N HIS A 318 85.78 -6.72 12.37
CA HIS A 318 86.20 -6.63 13.76
C HIS A 318 87.73 -6.54 13.85
N ARG A 319 88.25 -5.55 14.58
CA ARG A 319 89.56 -5.66 15.22
C ARG A 319 89.46 -5.14 16.63
N ASP A 320 89.66 -6.11 17.52
CA ASP A 320 89.76 -5.96 18.95
C ASP A 320 90.97 -5.11 19.36
N LEU A 321 90.84 -4.60 20.57
CA LEU A 321 91.87 -4.08 21.45
C LEU A 321 93.26 -4.70 21.24
N GLU A 322 94.26 -3.86 20.92
CA GLU A 322 95.61 -4.03 21.44
C GLU A 322 96.27 -2.66 21.69
N LEU A 323 96.70 -2.48 22.94
CA LEU A 323 97.59 -1.42 23.41
C LEU A 323 98.97 -1.52 22.74
N PRO A 324 99.55 -0.42 22.23
CA PRO A 324 100.99 -0.35 22.01
C PRO A 324 101.69 0.32 23.19
N ASN A 325 102.44 -0.53 23.87
CA ASN A 325 103.50 -0.29 24.83
C ASN A 325 104.46 0.85 24.37
N LEU A 326 104.38 2.04 24.99
CA LEU A 326 105.39 3.09 24.85
C LEU A 326 106.53 2.80 25.83
N ALA A 327 107.38 1.84 25.46
CA ALA A 327 108.63 1.58 26.12
C ALA A 327 109.62 2.73 25.80
N LEU A 328 109.96 3.50 26.83
CA LEU A 328 111.14 4.35 26.89
C LEU A 328 112.38 3.53 26.48
N LYS A 329 112.98 3.85 25.34
CA LYS A 329 114.37 3.50 25.05
C LYS A 329 115.26 4.71 25.31
N LEU A 330 115.80 4.76 26.53
CA LEU A 330 117.10 5.37 26.78
C LEU A 330 118.15 4.51 26.06
N ASP A 331 118.82 5.06 25.05
CA ASP A 331 120.13 4.57 24.63
C ASP A 331 121.20 5.56 25.10
N SER A 332 121.78 5.21 26.24
CA SER A 332 123.05 5.71 26.73
C SER A 332 124.15 4.76 26.26
N ALA A 333 125.02 5.18 25.36
CA ALA A 333 126.33 4.56 25.19
C ALA A 333 127.34 5.58 24.65
N SER A 334 128.29 5.91 25.52
CA SER A 334 129.49 6.69 25.25
C SER A 334 130.31 6.16 24.09
N SER A 335 130.99 7.07 23.39
CA SER A 335 132.33 6.81 22.87
C SER A 335 133.18 8.06 23.07
N ARG A 336 134.15 7.91 23.97
CA ARG A 336 135.27 8.82 24.24
C ARG A 336 136.05 9.11 22.95
N THR A 337 136.56 10.33 22.78
CA THR A 337 138.01 10.59 22.74
C THR A 337 138.35 12.10 22.74
N LYS A 338 139.27 12.46 23.65
CA LYS A 338 140.25 13.57 23.62
C LYS A 338 139.80 15.01 23.91
N LEU A 339 139.84 15.31 25.21
CA LEU A 339 140.44 16.47 25.90
C LEU A 339 141.04 17.57 25.01
N GLU A 340 140.39 18.74 25.00
CA GLU A 340 140.91 20.06 25.42
C GLU A 340 139.87 21.17 25.09
N ASP A 341 138.66 21.15 25.69
CA ASP A 341 137.79 22.35 25.89
C ASP A 341 136.51 22.05 26.75
N ASP A 342 136.65 21.34 27.88
CA ASP A 342 135.51 20.69 28.57
C ASP A 342 134.50 21.62 29.28
N GLY A 343 134.78 22.92 29.40
CA GLY A 343 133.84 23.92 29.94
C GLY A 343 132.88 24.47 28.89
N GLN A 344 133.38 24.78 27.68
CA GLN A 344 132.57 25.33 26.60
C GLN A 344 131.82 24.24 25.83
N ILE A 345 132.40 23.05 25.63
CA ILE A 345 131.73 21.93 24.96
C ILE A 345 130.51 21.42 25.74
N SER A 346 130.58 21.40 27.09
CA SER A 346 129.45 21.00 27.94
C SER A 346 128.30 22.02 27.90
N GLN A 347 128.62 23.32 27.88
CA GLN A 347 127.64 24.39 27.77
C GLN A 347 127.04 24.47 26.35
N GLU A 348 127.85 24.31 25.31
CA GLU A 348 127.44 24.32 23.90
C GLU A 348 126.61 23.08 23.54
N PHE A 349 126.93 21.92 24.12
CA PHE A 349 126.11 20.71 23.99
C PHE A 349 124.74 20.87 24.65
N LEU A 350 124.68 21.40 25.88
CA LEU A 350 123.41 21.68 26.56
C LEU A 350 122.58 22.74 25.82
N LEU A 351 123.21 23.78 25.26
CA LEU A 351 122.55 24.77 24.42
C LEU A 351 122.06 24.16 23.10
N SER A 352 122.83 23.28 22.47
CA SER A 352 122.44 22.54 21.26
C SER A 352 121.26 21.60 21.53
N GLN A 353 121.28 20.91 22.67
CA GLN A 353 120.17 20.07 23.13
C GLN A 353 118.93 20.91 23.45
N ASN A 354 119.08 22.06 24.11
CA ASN A 354 117.97 22.97 24.40
C ASN A 354 117.38 23.54 23.10
N ARG A 355 118.20 23.91 22.12
CA ARG A 355 117.74 24.33 20.79
C ARG A 355 116.99 23.21 20.06
N LYS A 356 117.48 21.97 20.10
CA LYS A 356 116.76 20.81 19.52
C LYS A 356 115.42 20.56 20.21
N LEU A 357 115.38 20.65 21.53
CA LEU A 357 114.13 20.54 22.29
C LEU A 357 113.17 21.70 21.99
N GLN A 358 113.68 22.91 21.78
CA GLN A 358 112.88 24.07 21.36
C GLN A 358 112.30 23.89 19.95
N THR A 359 113.08 23.37 18.99
CA THR A 359 112.58 23.08 17.64
C THR A 359 111.57 21.94 17.62
N GLU A 360 111.78 20.88 18.41
CA GLU A 360 110.79 19.80 18.55
C GLU A 360 109.51 20.29 19.25
N LEU A 361 109.64 21.12 20.30
CA LEU A 361 108.48 21.74 20.95
C LEU A 361 107.71 22.64 19.97
N GLN A 362 108.42 23.38 19.12
CA GLN A 362 107.80 24.22 18.10
C GLN A 362 107.10 23.36 17.04
N ARG A 363 107.73 22.29 16.56
CA ARG A 363 107.13 21.33 15.60
C ARG A 363 105.85 20.70 16.16
N VAL A 364 105.89 20.22 17.41
CA VAL A 364 104.72 19.62 18.08
C VAL A 364 103.61 20.66 18.29
N LYS A 365 103.94 21.92 18.61
CA LYS A 365 102.95 23.00 18.71
C LYS A 365 102.29 23.31 17.37
N GLU A 366 103.07 23.36 16.29
CA GLU A 366 102.54 23.58 14.94
C GLU A 366 101.69 22.41 14.46
N GLU A 367 102.09 21.17 14.76
CA GLU A 367 101.28 19.96 14.51
C GLU A 367 99.99 19.98 15.33
N LEU A 368 100.03 20.38 16.60
CA LEU A 368 98.84 20.52 17.45
C LEU A 368 97.85 21.53 16.86
N ILE A 369 98.32 22.71 16.41
CA ILE A 369 97.46 23.72 15.77
C ILE A 369 96.87 23.19 14.47
N ARG A 370 97.65 22.49 13.65
CA ARG A 370 97.16 21.89 12.39
C ARG A 370 96.08 20.84 12.65
N VAL A 371 96.34 19.92 13.58
CA VAL A 371 95.38 18.87 13.95
C VAL A 371 94.11 19.48 14.56
N GLU A 372 94.23 20.54 15.36
CA GLU A 372 93.06 21.23 15.90
C GLU A 372 92.27 21.94 14.78
N ALA A 373 92.92 22.54 13.79
CA ALA A 373 92.26 23.12 12.62
C ALA A 373 91.53 22.06 11.78
N GLU A 374 92.18 20.92 11.49
CA GLU A 374 91.58 19.81 10.74
C GLU A 374 90.40 19.19 11.51
N LYS A 375 90.50 19.07 12.84
CA LYS A 375 89.42 18.63 13.72
C LYS A 375 88.23 19.59 13.67
N GLU A 376 88.47 20.90 13.69
CA GLU A 376 87.41 21.90 13.55
C GLU A 376 86.75 21.89 12.15
N ASP A 377 87.52 21.69 11.08
CA ASP A 377 86.99 21.52 9.72
C ASP A 377 86.11 20.27 9.59
N HIS A 378 86.55 19.15 10.18
CA HIS A 378 85.74 17.93 10.25
C HIS A 378 84.48 18.13 11.09
N ARG A 379 84.56 18.86 12.21
CA ARG A 379 83.40 19.22 13.03
C ARG A 379 82.40 20.05 12.24
N LEU A 380 82.86 21.04 11.47
CA LEU A 380 82.02 21.86 10.61
C LEU A 380 81.35 21.02 9.50
N LYS A 381 82.11 20.14 8.83
CA LYS A 381 81.57 19.24 7.80
C LYS A 381 80.55 18.27 8.37
N SER A 382 80.78 17.74 9.56
CA SER A 382 79.83 16.89 10.27
C SER A 382 78.54 17.63 10.61
N ASN A 383 78.64 18.90 11.03
CA ASN A 383 77.46 19.72 11.31
C ASN A 383 76.66 20.02 10.04
N LEU A 384 77.32 20.37 8.93
CA LEU A 384 76.66 20.64 7.65
C LEU A 384 75.94 19.39 7.11
N LEU A 385 76.60 18.23 7.16
CA LEU A 385 76.00 16.95 6.75
C LEU A 385 74.80 16.58 7.63
N LYS A 386 74.86 16.89 8.93
CA LYS A 386 73.72 16.69 9.84
C LYS A 386 72.56 17.61 9.47
N GLU A 387 72.82 18.88 9.18
CA GLU A 387 71.79 19.83 8.76
C GLU A 387 71.14 19.43 7.42
N ASP A 388 71.93 18.93 6.46
CA ASP A 388 71.40 18.37 5.21
C ASP A 388 70.56 17.11 5.45
N LEU A 389 70.98 16.24 6.36
CA LEU A 389 70.20 15.07 6.75
C LEU A 389 68.86 15.48 7.40
N ASP A 390 68.88 16.49 8.27
CA ASP A 390 67.68 17.03 8.91
C ASP A 390 66.74 17.68 7.86
N ARG A 391 67.27 18.43 6.89
CA ARG A 391 66.49 18.97 5.77
C ARG A 391 65.84 17.86 4.92
N ILE A 392 66.61 16.83 4.58
CA ILE A 392 66.13 15.72 3.75
C ILE A 392 65.08 14.90 4.51
N THR A 393 65.27 14.65 5.80
CA THR A 393 64.29 13.93 6.63
C THR A 393 62.99 14.71 6.81
N MET A 394 63.05 16.03 7.03
CA MET A 394 61.84 16.88 7.04
C MET A 394 61.09 16.81 5.70
N ARG A 395 61.81 16.89 4.57
CA ARG A 395 61.19 16.80 3.24
C ARG A 395 60.59 15.42 2.97
N HIS A 396 61.22 14.34 3.44
CA HIS A 396 60.64 13.00 3.36
C HIS A 396 59.35 12.88 4.18
N GLU A 397 59.31 13.46 5.38
CA GLU A 397 58.12 13.46 6.23
C GLU A 397 56.98 14.26 5.60
N GLU A 398 57.26 15.42 4.99
CA GLU A 398 56.26 16.17 4.22
C GLU A 398 55.70 15.38 3.03
N LEU A 399 56.56 14.70 2.27
CA LEU A 399 56.14 13.85 1.15
C LEU A 399 55.34 12.65 1.64
N ARG A 400 55.72 12.06 2.77
CA ARG A 400 54.99 10.98 3.43
C ARG A 400 53.58 11.44 3.82
N ASN A 401 53.46 12.59 4.47
CA ASN A 401 52.18 13.17 4.85
C ASN A 401 51.28 13.44 3.63
N LYS A 402 51.85 13.96 2.52
CA LYS A 402 51.11 14.14 1.27
C LYS A 402 50.65 12.81 0.65
N ALA A 403 51.49 11.78 0.70
CA ALA A 403 51.13 10.44 0.22
C ALA A 403 50.00 9.81 1.07
N GLU A 404 50.05 9.98 2.40
CA GLU A 404 48.98 9.54 3.29
C GLU A 404 47.67 10.30 3.05
N GLN A 405 47.72 11.62 2.81
CA GLN A 405 46.54 12.40 2.43
C GLN A 405 45.96 11.96 1.09
N ALA A 406 46.80 11.72 0.08
CA ALA A 406 46.36 11.22 -1.22
C ALA A 406 45.66 9.86 -1.09
N LYS A 407 46.18 8.97 -0.23
CA LYS A 407 45.54 7.68 0.06
C LYS A 407 44.17 7.84 0.73
N ARG A 408 44.04 8.73 1.73
CA ARG A 408 42.74 9.01 2.37
C ARG A 408 41.71 9.54 1.38
N LEU A 409 42.10 10.50 0.52
CA LEU A 409 41.22 11.03 -0.52
C LEU A 409 40.83 9.95 -1.55
N GLN A 410 41.72 8.99 -1.83
CA GLN A 410 41.40 7.86 -2.69
C GLN A 410 40.38 6.92 -2.03
N ASP A 411 40.55 6.60 -0.75
CA ASP A 411 39.59 5.78 0.00
C ASP A 411 38.20 6.46 0.04
N GLU A 412 38.14 7.79 0.24
CA GLU A 412 36.90 8.59 0.16
C GLU A 412 36.28 8.57 -1.25
N LEU A 413 37.09 8.67 -2.31
CA LEU A 413 36.61 8.57 -3.69
C LEU A 413 35.98 7.20 -3.98
N ASP A 414 36.58 6.12 -3.48
CA ASP A 414 36.07 4.76 -3.65
C ASP A 414 34.78 4.54 -2.87
N GLU A 415 34.63 5.13 -1.68
CA GLU A 415 33.35 5.17 -0.97
C GLU A 415 32.27 5.90 -1.78
N HIS A 416 32.59 7.07 -2.34
CA HIS A 416 31.67 7.81 -3.20
C HIS A 416 31.29 7.04 -4.47
N ARG A 417 32.21 6.26 -5.07
CA ARG A 417 31.91 5.37 -6.21
C ARG A 417 30.92 4.29 -5.81
N HIS A 418 31.13 3.63 -4.68
CA HIS A 418 30.20 2.60 -4.19
C HIS A 418 28.82 3.19 -3.85
N ILE A 419 28.75 4.40 -3.29
CA ILE A 419 27.48 5.10 -3.10
C ILE A 419 26.81 5.40 -4.44
N THR A 420 27.58 5.83 -5.44
CA THR A 420 27.07 6.12 -6.80
C THR A 420 26.49 4.88 -7.46
N GLU A 421 27.16 3.72 -7.36
CA GLU A 421 26.63 2.44 -7.88
C GLU A 421 25.33 2.04 -7.20
N LYS A 422 25.21 2.24 -5.88
CA LYS A 422 23.96 2.03 -5.16
C LYS A 422 22.85 2.96 -5.64
N VAL A 423 23.15 4.24 -5.86
CA VAL A 423 22.19 5.21 -6.42
C VAL A 423 21.71 4.75 -7.78
N ILE A 424 22.61 4.34 -8.69
CA ILE A 424 22.25 3.80 -10.02
C ILE A 424 21.33 2.58 -9.90
N SER A 425 21.62 1.67 -8.95
CA SER A 425 20.75 0.50 -8.71
C SER A 425 19.36 0.90 -8.21
N TYR A 426 19.27 1.89 -7.32
CA TYR A 426 17.99 2.42 -6.85
C TYR A 426 17.24 3.18 -7.94
N GLU A 427 17.93 3.95 -8.78
CA GLU A 427 17.35 4.63 -9.94
C GLU A 427 16.73 3.61 -10.92
N ALA A 428 17.45 2.53 -11.23
CA ALA A 428 16.93 1.45 -12.07
C ALA A 428 15.70 0.76 -11.46
N MET A 429 15.67 0.57 -10.14
CA MET A 429 14.51 0.01 -9.44
C MET A 429 13.31 0.98 -9.50
N VAL A 430 13.53 2.27 -9.30
CA VAL A 430 12.50 3.31 -9.41
C VAL A 430 11.97 3.39 -10.83
N GLU A 431 12.82 3.35 -11.85
CA GLU A 431 12.40 3.34 -13.26
C GLU A 431 11.52 2.13 -13.58
N ASN A 432 11.88 0.95 -13.09
CA ASN A 432 11.06 -0.26 -13.22
C ASN A 432 9.69 -0.11 -12.53
N LEU A 433 9.64 0.48 -11.33
CA LEU A 433 8.38 0.74 -10.63
C LEU A 433 7.52 1.78 -11.36
N VAL A 434 8.13 2.84 -11.92
CA VAL A 434 7.44 3.84 -12.73
C VAL A 434 6.87 3.21 -13.99
N LYS A 435 7.64 2.35 -14.68
CA LYS A 435 7.17 1.61 -15.86
C LYS A 435 5.98 0.72 -15.51
N LYS A 436 6.07 -0.06 -14.43
CA LYS A 436 4.95 -0.88 -13.94
C LYS A 436 3.73 -0.04 -13.58
N ASN A 437 3.90 1.10 -12.93
CA ASN A 437 2.82 2.02 -12.61
C ASN A 437 2.14 2.58 -13.88
N ASN A 438 2.93 2.91 -14.91
CA ASN A 438 2.40 3.36 -16.19
C ASN A 438 1.62 2.26 -16.92
N ASP A 439 2.07 1.01 -16.86
CA ASP A 439 1.34 -0.13 -17.43
C ASP A 439 0.03 -0.40 -16.67
N MET A 440 0.06 -0.33 -15.33
CA MET A 440 -1.16 -0.40 -14.51
C MET A 440 -2.14 0.74 -14.82
N LYS A 441 -1.65 1.97 -15.04
CA LYS A 441 -2.51 3.10 -15.45
C LYS A 441 -3.15 2.88 -16.82
N LYS A 442 -2.43 2.30 -17.78
CA LYS A 442 -3.00 1.92 -19.08
C LYS A 442 -4.08 0.84 -18.93
N GLU A 443 -3.84 -0.14 -18.06
CA GLU A 443 -4.83 -1.19 -17.76
C GLU A 443 -6.08 -0.62 -17.09
N LEU A 444 -5.92 0.29 -16.12
CA LEU A 444 -7.03 1.02 -15.51
C LEU A 444 -7.84 1.79 -16.56
N LYS A 445 -7.19 2.55 -17.44
CA LYS A 445 -7.89 3.28 -18.51
C LYS A 445 -8.66 2.35 -19.46
N ASN A 446 -8.10 1.18 -19.78
CA ASN A 446 -8.78 0.17 -20.60
C ASN A 446 -9.98 -0.46 -19.87
N LEU A 447 -9.88 -0.67 -18.56
CA LEU A 447 -11.02 -1.14 -17.75
C LEU A 447 -12.11 -0.07 -17.61
N GLU A 448 -11.72 1.20 -17.46
CA GLU A 448 -12.65 2.34 -17.44
C GLU A 448 -13.40 2.47 -18.78
N GLU A 449 -12.69 2.35 -19.90
CA GLU A 449 -13.31 2.38 -21.23
C GLU A 449 -14.30 1.21 -21.44
N LYS A 450 -13.93 0.00 -21.02
CA LYS A 450 -14.85 -1.15 -21.04
C LYS A 450 -16.06 -0.93 -20.13
N ASN A 451 -15.86 -0.38 -18.94
CA ASN A 451 -16.94 -0.09 -18.00
C ASN A 451 -17.89 0.96 -18.60
N LEU A 452 -17.36 2.01 -19.24
CA LEU A 452 -18.16 3.00 -19.95
C LEU A 452 -19.03 2.36 -21.05
N VAL A 453 -18.46 1.45 -21.84
CA VAL A 453 -19.22 0.71 -22.87
C VAL A 453 -20.30 -0.18 -22.23
N HIS A 454 -20.02 -0.84 -21.11
CA HIS A 454 -21.04 -1.61 -20.39
C HIS A 454 -22.17 -0.73 -19.86
N VAL A 455 -21.87 0.45 -19.31
CA VAL A 455 -22.87 1.42 -18.86
C VAL A 455 -23.71 1.91 -20.04
N GLN A 456 -23.10 2.23 -21.19
CA GLN A 456 -23.83 2.61 -22.40
C GLN A 456 -24.77 1.50 -22.88
N ASN A 457 -24.33 0.24 -22.83
CA ASN A 457 -25.17 -0.91 -23.18
C ASN A 457 -26.34 -1.09 -22.20
N ILE A 458 -26.12 -0.88 -20.90
CA ILE A 458 -27.19 -0.92 -19.89
C ILE A 458 -28.23 0.15 -20.18
N VAL A 459 -27.82 1.40 -20.41
CA VAL A 459 -28.73 2.50 -20.75
C VAL A 459 -29.54 2.17 -22.01
N ARG A 460 -28.89 1.64 -23.06
CA ARG A 460 -29.59 1.22 -24.29
C ARG A 460 -30.63 0.12 -24.02
N LEU A 461 -30.30 -0.87 -23.20
CA LEU A 461 -31.21 -1.94 -22.82
C LEU A 461 -32.36 -1.43 -21.92
N GLU A 462 -32.11 -0.44 -21.08
CA GLU A 462 -33.14 0.24 -20.28
C GLU A 462 -34.12 1.01 -21.16
N GLU A 463 -33.63 1.73 -22.17
CA GLU A 463 -34.47 2.40 -23.18
C GLU A 463 -35.33 1.39 -23.97
N GLU A 464 -34.74 0.28 -24.42
CA GLU A 464 -35.47 -0.81 -25.08
C GLU A 464 -36.54 -1.42 -24.15
N ASN A 465 -36.22 -1.64 -22.87
CA ASN A 465 -37.19 -2.12 -21.88
C ASN A 465 -38.33 -1.13 -21.61
N GLN A 466 -38.04 0.17 -21.62
CA GLN A 466 -39.07 1.19 -21.44
C GLN A 466 -40.02 1.24 -22.64
N GLN A 467 -39.51 1.07 -23.85
CA GLN A 467 -40.33 0.92 -25.06
C GLN A 467 -41.18 -0.35 -24.99
N LEU A 468 -40.59 -1.49 -24.62
CA LEU A 468 -41.32 -2.74 -24.43
C LEU A 468 -42.44 -2.57 -23.38
N THR A 469 -42.16 -1.94 -22.25
CA THR A 469 -43.16 -1.65 -21.20
C THR A 469 -44.30 -0.79 -21.73
N SER A 470 -44.01 0.24 -22.53
CA SER A 470 -45.04 1.03 -23.22
C SER A 470 -45.89 0.17 -24.15
N THR A 471 -45.28 -0.68 -24.97
CA THR A 471 -46.03 -1.57 -25.88
C THR A 471 -46.88 -2.59 -25.13
N VAL A 472 -46.40 -3.14 -24.01
CA VAL A 472 -47.17 -4.05 -23.14
C VAL A 472 -48.38 -3.33 -22.57
N SER A 473 -48.21 -2.10 -22.07
CA SER A 473 -49.35 -1.30 -21.58
C SER A 473 -50.39 -1.03 -22.67
N GLN A 474 -49.94 -0.79 -23.91
CA GLN A 474 -50.81 -0.64 -25.07
C GLN A 474 -51.59 -1.94 -25.36
N ILE A 475 -50.91 -3.09 -25.32
CA ILE A 475 -51.52 -4.42 -25.52
C ILE A 475 -52.55 -4.71 -24.41
N GLU A 476 -52.28 -4.34 -23.15
CA GLU A 476 -53.25 -4.49 -22.06
C GLU A 476 -54.52 -3.66 -22.27
N ILE A 477 -54.38 -2.43 -22.78
CA ILE A 477 -55.52 -1.58 -23.15
C ILE A 477 -56.35 -2.27 -24.24
N TYR A 478 -55.71 -2.75 -25.32
CA TYR A 478 -56.42 -3.47 -26.38
C TYR A 478 -57.06 -4.77 -25.90
N ARG A 479 -56.41 -5.49 -24.97
CA ARG A 479 -56.97 -6.70 -24.36
C ARG A 479 -58.21 -6.40 -23.52
N ARG A 480 -58.20 -5.29 -22.77
CA ARG A 480 -59.37 -4.83 -22.00
C ARG A 480 -60.52 -4.43 -22.94
N GLN A 481 -60.23 -3.68 -24.00
CA GLN A 481 -61.22 -3.32 -25.03
C GLN A 481 -61.83 -4.57 -25.72
N LEU A 482 -61.01 -5.58 -26.02
CA LEU A 482 -61.47 -6.83 -26.61
C LEU A 482 -62.36 -7.61 -25.64
N ASN A 483 -62.02 -7.64 -24.34
CA ASN A 483 -62.85 -8.28 -23.32
C ASN A 483 -64.20 -7.55 -23.14
N ASP A 484 -64.22 -6.22 -23.15
CA ASP A 484 -65.46 -5.44 -23.06
C ASP A 484 -66.36 -5.67 -24.28
N ALA A 485 -65.76 -5.76 -25.48
CA ALA A 485 -66.48 -6.12 -26.69
C ALA A 485 -67.04 -7.55 -26.63
N GLN A 486 -66.28 -8.50 -26.09
CA GLN A 486 -66.72 -9.88 -25.87
C GLN A 486 -67.91 -9.95 -24.89
N ILE A 487 -67.86 -9.18 -23.80
CA ILE A 487 -68.95 -9.10 -22.83
C ILE A 487 -70.21 -8.52 -23.50
N LYS A 488 -70.09 -7.41 -24.24
CA LYS A 488 -71.22 -6.83 -24.99
C LYS A 488 -71.81 -7.81 -26.00
N LEU A 489 -70.96 -8.52 -26.75
CA LEU A 489 -71.41 -9.54 -27.69
C LEU A 489 -72.18 -10.66 -26.97
N SER A 490 -71.69 -11.14 -25.82
CA SER A 490 -72.40 -12.15 -25.03
C SER A 490 -73.74 -11.66 -24.47
N GLN A 491 -73.83 -10.37 -24.11
CA GLN A 491 -75.08 -9.76 -23.65
C GLN A 491 -76.10 -9.63 -24.78
N GLU A 492 -75.68 -9.21 -25.98
CA GLU A 492 -76.57 -9.16 -27.15
C GLU A 492 -76.98 -10.56 -27.61
N ALA A 493 -76.09 -11.56 -27.55
CA ALA A 493 -76.43 -12.95 -27.78
C ALA A 493 -77.51 -13.42 -26.79
N HIS A 494 -77.35 -13.14 -25.49
CA HIS A 494 -78.35 -13.50 -24.49
C HIS A 494 -79.70 -12.78 -24.70
N ARG A 495 -79.70 -11.51 -25.11
CA ARG A 495 -80.95 -10.80 -25.46
C ARG A 495 -81.61 -11.39 -26.70
N ALA A 496 -80.83 -11.78 -27.71
CA ALA A 496 -81.35 -12.46 -28.89
C ALA A 496 -81.99 -13.81 -28.52
N ASP A 497 -81.33 -14.61 -27.69
CA ASP A 497 -81.87 -15.88 -27.18
C ASP A 497 -83.19 -15.68 -26.41
N GLN A 498 -83.27 -14.65 -25.55
CA GLN A 498 -84.50 -14.31 -24.83
C GLN A 498 -85.64 -13.93 -25.79
N ALA A 499 -85.36 -13.11 -26.80
CA ALA A 499 -86.34 -12.73 -27.81
C ALA A 499 -86.80 -13.93 -28.65
N GLU A 500 -85.92 -14.88 -28.95
CA GLU A 500 -86.27 -16.12 -29.64
C GLU A 500 -87.20 -17.01 -28.80
N VAL A 501 -86.96 -17.10 -27.48
CA VAL A 501 -87.87 -17.78 -26.54
C VAL A 501 -89.22 -17.07 -26.46
N GLU A 502 -89.28 -15.74 -26.49
CA GLU A 502 -90.54 -15.01 -26.52
C GLU A 502 -91.30 -15.21 -27.83
N LEU A 503 -90.61 -15.19 -28.97
CA LEU A 503 -91.21 -15.46 -30.28
C LEU A 503 -91.77 -16.88 -30.38
N THR A 504 -91.02 -17.88 -29.90
CA THR A 504 -91.52 -19.27 -29.87
C THR A 504 -92.75 -19.39 -28.98
N ARG A 505 -92.74 -18.77 -27.79
CA ARG A 505 -93.91 -18.72 -26.89
C ARG A 505 -95.11 -18.01 -27.52
N LEU A 506 -94.91 -16.89 -28.23
CA LEU A 506 -95.98 -16.19 -28.95
C LEU A 506 -96.50 -17.00 -30.13
N ALA A 507 -95.63 -17.68 -30.87
CA ALA A 507 -96.00 -18.56 -31.96
C ALA A 507 -96.82 -19.76 -31.45
N GLU A 508 -96.47 -20.33 -30.30
CA GLU A 508 -97.27 -21.37 -29.64
C GLU A 508 -98.65 -20.86 -29.22
N LYS A 509 -98.72 -19.66 -28.62
CA LYS A 509 -100.00 -19.00 -28.30
C LYS A 509 -100.85 -18.79 -29.56
N LEU A 510 -100.25 -18.31 -30.65
CA LEU A 510 -100.93 -18.10 -31.92
C LEU A 510 -101.43 -19.43 -32.51
N LYS A 511 -100.63 -20.50 -32.43
CA LYS A 511 -101.07 -21.85 -32.81
C LYS A 511 -102.21 -22.35 -31.93
N ALA A 512 -102.19 -22.08 -30.62
CA ALA A 512 -103.26 -22.46 -29.71
C ALA A 512 -104.57 -21.70 -30.02
N THR A 513 -104.52 -20.38 -30.18
CA THR A 513 -105.71 -19.58 -30.55
C THR A 513 -106.22 -19.91 -31.95
N LYS A 514 -105.35 -20.25 -32.90
CA LYS A 514 -105.77 -20.79 -34.20
C LYS A 514 -106.54 -22.10 -34.04
N ARG A 515 -106.04 -23.05 -33.24
CA ARG A 515 -106.76 -24.31 -32.97
C ARG A 515 -108.10 -24.07 -32.29
N GLU A 516 -108.17 -23.16 -31.32
CA GLU A 516 -109.45 -22.80 -30.68
C GLU A 516 -110.42 -22.15 -31.68
N ASN A 517 -109.95 -21.26 -32.55
CA ASN A 517 -110.77 -20.65 -33.58
C ASN A 517 -111.26 -21.68 -34.61
N GLU A 518 -110.39 -22.63 -35.02
CA GLU A 518 -110.76 -23.77 -35.86
C GLU A 518 -111.81 -24.65 -35.17
N GLN A 519 -111.65 -24.96 -33.88
CA GLN A 519 -112.64 -25.70 -33.07
C GLN A 519 -113.96 -24.95 -32.95
N LEU A 520 -113.94 -23.63 -32.74
CA LEU A 520 -115.14 -22.80 -32.72
C LEU A 520 -115.81 -22.73 -34.09
N TYR A 521 -115.03 -22.68 -35.16
CA TYR A 521 -115.52 -22.72 -36.53
C TYR A 521 -116.17 -24.07 -36.85
N GLU A 522 -115.55 -25.17 -36.44
CA GLU A 522 -116.10 -26.52 -36.52
C GLU A 522 -117.35 -26.68 -35.65
N ALA A 523 -117.36 -26.18 -34.41
CA ALA A 523 -118.52 -26.21 -33.53
C ALA A 523 -119.69 -25.37 -34.09
N THR A 524 -119.40 -24.21 -34.69
CA THR A 524 -120.40 -23.37 -35.36
C THR A 524 -120.94 -24.06 -36.60
N ASN A 525 -120.09 -24.71 -37.40
CA ASN A 525 -120.50 -25.53 -38.55
C ASN A 525 -121.28 -26.76 -38.12
N GLN A 526 -120.92 -27.40 -37.01
CA GLN A 526 -121.66 -28.51 -36.42
C GLN A 526 -123.00 -28.05 -35.87
N LEU A 527 -123.10 -26.87 -35.25
CA LEU A 527 -124.37 -26.27 -34.83
C LEU A 527 -125.24 -25.86 -36.04
N MET A 528 -124.64 -25.37 -37.11
CA MET A 528 -125.31 -25.13 -38.40
C MET A 528 -125.82 -26.44 -39.03
N ARG A 529 -125.02 -27.52 -38.94
CA ARG A 529 -125.37 -28.86 -39.44
C ARG A 529 -126.43 -29.52 -38.57
N ASN A 530 -126.35 -29.38 -37.25
CA ASN A 530 -127.31 -29.88 -36.26
C ASN A 530 -128.62 -29.08 -36.28
N SER A 531 -128.60 -27.78 -36.59
CA SER A 531 -129.81 -27.01 -36.89
C SER A 531 -130.52 -27.50 -38.16
N SER A 532 -129.79 -28.21 -39.03
CA SER A 532 -130.29 -28.86 -40.24
C SER A 532 -130.56 -30.36 -40.08
N SER A 533 -130.23 -30.96 -38.92
CA SER A 533 -130.37 -32.41 -38.67
C SER A 533 -130.97 -32.74 -37.29
N SER A 534 -131.64 -31.80 -36.63
CA SER A 534 -132.32 -32.01 -35.35
C SER A 534 -133.72 -32.61 -35.52
N LYS A 535 -133.80 -33.79 -36.10
CA LYS A 535 -134.80 -34.80 -35.77
C LYS A 535 -134.08 -36.14 -35.80
N GLU A 536 -134.29 -36.95 -34.76
CA GLU A 536 -133.78 -38.32 -34.58
C GLU A 536 -132.32 -38.39 -34.06
N GLN A 537 -131.97 -39.13 -33.02
CA GLN A 537 -132.71 -39.97 -32.09
C GLN A 537 -131.79 -40.32 -30.92
N LYS A 538 -132.39 -40.24 -29.73
CA LYS A 538 -132.03 -40.75 -28.39
C LYS A 538 -131.06 -41.95 -28.26
N GLY A 539 -130.24 -41.88 -27.19
CA GLY A 539 -129.91 -42.99 -26.25
C GLY A 539 -128.66 -43.80 -26.62
N GLN A 540 -127.74 -44.23 -25.74
CA GLN A 540 -127.82 -44.64 -24.32
C GLN A 540 -126.34 -44.91 -23.86
N ILE A 541 -125.78 -44.30 -22.79
CA ILE A 541 -125.54 -44.85 -21.40
C ILE A 541 -124.49 -46.00 -21.37
N LEU A 542 -123.45 -46.13 -20.51
CA LEU A 542 -123.06 -45.63 -19.18
C LEU A 542 -121.59 -46.01 -18.88
N GLY A 543 -120.93 -45.32 -17.93
CA GLY A 543 -119.83 -45.89 -17.14
C GLY A 543 -118.88 -44.92 -16.42
N HIS A 544 -119.23 -44.51 -15.18
CA HIS A 544 -118.39 -44.23 -13.96
C HIS A 544 -117.12 -43.33 -14.08
N ASP A 545 -116.76 -42.44 -13.14
CA ASP A 545 -117.31 -41.97 -11.86
C ASP A 545 -116.58 -40.67 -11.44
N LYS A 546 -117.13 -40.02 -10.42
CA LYS A 546 -116.77 -38.81 -9.64
C LYS A 546 -115.31 -38.83 -9.08
N VAL A 547 -114.62 -37.76 -8.62
CA VAL A 547 -114.91 -36.38 -8.16
C VAL A 547 -113.55 -35.63 -7.96
N PHE A 548 -113.58 -34.29 -8.12
CA PHE A 548 -112.80 -33.18 -7.52
C PHE A 548 -111.74 -33.51 -6.42
N GLU A 549 -110.57 -32.84 -6.28
CA GLU A 549 -110.40 -31.42 -5.92
C GLU A 549 -108.90 -30.98 -5.85
N SER A 550 -108.65 -29.69 -6.16
CA SER A 550 -107.61 -28.75 -5.66
C SER A 550 -106.08 -29.01 -5.63
N VAL A 551 -105.38 -28.07 -6.31
CA VAL A 551 -104.30 -27.16 -5.83
C VAL A 551 -102.87 -27.68 -5.50
N ASN A 552 -101.91 -26.87 -6.00
CA ASN A 552 -100.48 -26.71 -5.68
C ASN A 552 -99.44 -27.61 -6.35
N PHE A 553 -98.52 -26.97 -7.08
CA PHE A 553 -97.16 -27.46 -7.30
C PHE A 553 -96.16 -26.30 -7.16
N LYS A 554 -95.25 -26.46 -6.19
CA LYS A 554 -93.98 -25.78 -6.07
C LYS A 554 -92.89 -26.83 -5.82
N ASP A 555 -91.72 -26.49 -6.32
CA ASP A 555 -90.36 -26.88 -5.92
C ASP A 555 -89.65 -28.10 -6.56
N SER A 556 -88.61 -27.71 -7.29
CA SER A 556 -87.21 -28.16 -7.27
C SER A 556 -86.78 -29.57 -7.73
N PRO A 557 -85.71 -29.64 -8.54
CA PRO A 557 -84.90 -30.85 -8.70
C PRO A 557 -83.85 -30.96 -7.58
N ALA A 558 -83.54 -32.20 -7.19
CA ALA A 558 -82.50 -32.55 -6.23
C ALA A 558 -81.34 -33.29 -6.93
N THR A 559 -80.10 -32.97 -6.55
CA THR A 559 -79.02 -33.98 -6.40
C THR A 559 -77.93 -33.51 -5.41
N LYS A 560 -77.81 -34.27 -4.31
CA LYS A 560 -76.61 -34.82 -3.66
C LYS A 560 -75.46 -33.90 -3.20
N ASN A 561 -75.26 -33.86 -1.88
CA ASN A 561 -73.97 -33.87 -1.19
C ASN A 561 -74.08 -34.71 0.10
N ILE A 562 -72.97 -35.36 0.47
CA ILE A 562 -72.81 -36.29 1.60
C ILE A 562 -71.99 -35.56 2.67
N ASP A 563 -72.46 -35.61 3.93
CA ASP A 563 -71.73 -35.18 5.13
C ASP A 563 -71.37 -36.38 6.03
N ASN A 564 -70.30 -36.17 6.78
CA ASN A 564 -69.63 -37.04 7.77
C ASN A 564 -70.52 -37.46 8.95
N ASP A 565 -70.22 -38.62 9.56
CA ASP A 565 -69.74 -38.72 10.97
C ASP A 565 -69.61 -40.19 11.41
N GLN A 566 -68.45 -40.57 11.97
CA GLN A 566 -68.35 -41.69 12.92
C GLN A 566 -67.28 -41.39 13.98
N VAL A 567 -67.76 -41.14 15.20
CA VAL A 567 -67.02 -41.21 16.46
C VAL A 567 -67.59 -42.42 17.21
N ILE A 568 -66.72 -43.30 17.71
CA ILE A 568 -67.06 -44.32 18.70
C ILE A 568 -66.10 -44.18 19.88
N ASP A 569 -66.72 -44.24 21.05
CA ASP A 569 -66.23 -44.02 22.41
C ASP A 569 -65.72 -45.34 23.06
N GLU A 570 -65.30 -45.22 24.32
CA GLU A 570 -65.14 -46.25 25.38
C GLU A 570 -63.72 -46.76 25.76
N ASP A 571 -63.23 -46.16 26.86
CA ASP A 571 -62.86 -46.77 28.17
C ASP A 571 -61.92 -48.01 28.26
N ILE A 572 -60.92 -47.92 29.14
CA ILE A 572 -60.72 -48.77 30.35
C ILE A 572 -59.34 -48.52 31.02
N SER A 573 -59.38 -48.55 32.34
CA SER A 573 -58.41 -48.21 33.39
C SER A 573 -57.16 -49.11 33.57
N SER A 574 -56.08 -48.46 34.07
CA SER A 574 -55.13 -48.91 35.12
C SER A 574 -53.91 -49.83 34.83
N ILE A 575 -52.75 -49.44 35.45
CA ILE A 575 -51.46 -50.14 35.76
C ILE A 575 -50.24 -49.76 34.86
N PRO A 576 -48.98 -49.55 35.34
CA PRO A 576 -48.43 -48.69 36.41
C PRO A 576 -47.31 -47.71 35.89
N SER A 577 -46.86 -46.78 36.74
CA SER A 577 -45.97 -45.63 36.48
C SER A 577 -44.59 -45.81 35.81
N THR A 578 -44.17 -46.98 35.35
CA THR A 578 -42.87 -47.17 34.65
C THR A 578 -42.99 -47.33 33.14
N ALA A 579 -44.19 -47.61 32.63
CA ALA A 579 -44.46 -47.65 31.19
C ALA A 579 -44.66 -46.25 30.59
N LEU A 580 -45.07 -45.26 31.39
CA LEU A 580 -45.36 -43.90 30.92
C LEU A 580 -44.09 -43.10 30.59
N GLU A 581 -43.02 -43.22 31.38
CA GLU A 581 -41.73 -42.54 31.07
C GLU A 581 -41.04 -43.15 29.84
N LEU A 582 -41.11 -44.48 29.67
CA LEU A 582 -40.61 -45.13 28.45
C LEU A 582 -41.49 -44.82 27.25
N LYS A 583 -42.81 -44.80 27.38
CA LYS A 583 -43.72 -44.36 26.30
C LYS A 583 -43.55 -42.89 25.97
N GLU A 584 -43.27 -42.02 26.93
CA GLU A 584 -43.01 -40.60 26.70
C GLU A 584 -41.63 -40.40 26.04
N ARG A 585 -40.61 -41.16 26.44
CA ARG A 585 -39.30 -41.14 25.79
C ARG A 585 -39.37 -41.69 24.37
N ILE A 586 -40.13 -42.75 24.14
CA ILE A 586 -40.38 -43.32 22.81
C ILE A 586 -41.20 -42.33 21.98
N ALA A 587 -42.28 -41.74 22.50
CA ALA A 587 -43.08 -40.75 21.78
C ALA A 587 -42.28 -39.48 21.45
N ARG A 588 -41.42 -39.00 22.37
CA ARG A 588 -40.51 -37.87 22.09
C ARG A 588 -39.46 -38.24 21.04
N LEU A 589 -38.86 -39.43 21.12
CA LEU A 589 -37.87 -39.90 20.14
C LEU A 589 -38.50 -40.26 18.78
N GLU A 590 -39.76 -40.69 18.74
CA GLU A 590 -40.53 -40.95 17.53
C GLU A 590 -40.95 -39.63 16.89
N MET A 591 -41.39 -38.64 17.67
CA MET A 591 -41.67 -37.29 17.18
C MET A 591 -40.39 -36.60 16.69
N GLU A 592 -39.26 -36.74 17.39
CA GLU A 592 -37.95 -36.24 16.95
C GLU A 592 -37.46 -36.96 15.67
N ASN A 593 -37.61 -38.29 15.58
CA ASN A 593 -37.31 -39.02 14.35
C ASN A 593 -38.25 -38.67 13.19
N GLN A 594 -39.53 -38.43 13.44
CA GLN A 594 -40.47 -37.94 12.43
C GLN A 594 -40.07 -36.54 11.94
N LEU A 595 -39.65 -35.66 12.84
CA LEU A 595 -39.24 -34.30 12.52
C LEU A 595 -37.89 -34.26 11.79
N LEU A 596 -36.96 -35.16 12.13
CA LEU A 596 -35.71 -35.38 11.39
C LEU A 596 -35.96 -35.99 10.01
N LYS A 597 -36.87 -36.98 9.88
CA LYS A 597 -37.28 -37.51 8.58
C LYS A 597 -37.97 -36.46 7.72
N ALA A 598 -38.82 -35.61 8.29
CA ALA A 598 -39.47 -34.50 7.59
C ALA A 598 -38.45 -33.44 7.14
N LYS A 599 -37.45 -33.11 7.96
CA LYS A 599 -36.36 -32.18 7.58
C LYS A 599 -35.43 -32.74 6.50
N VAL A 600 -35.12 -34.05 6.55
CA VAL A 600 -34.33 -34.71 5.50
C VAL A 600 -35.15 -34.78 4.21
N ALA A 601 -36.44 -35.12 4.28
CA ALA A 601 -37.36 -35.12 3.14
C ALA A 601 -37.50 -33.72 2.52
N SER A 602 -37.69 -32.67 3.32
CA SER A 602 -37.81 -31.29 2.81
C SER A 602 -36.52 -30.81 2.14
N LYS A 603 -35.34 -31.23 2.65
CA LYS A 603 -34.05 -30.91 2.03
C LYS A 603 -33.82 -31.67 0.73
N THR A 604 -34.24 -32.94 0.66
CA THR A 604 -34.20 -33.71 -0.59
C THR A 604 -35.20 -33.22 -1.62
N ASP A 605 -36.39 -32.79 -1.21
CA ASP A 605 -37.42 -32.29 -2.12
C ASP A 605 -37.08 -30.90 -2.65
N ALA A 606 -36.51 -30.01 -1.82
CA ALA A 606 -35.96 -28.75 -2.29
C ALA A 606 -34.85 -28.97 -3.35
N SER A 607 -33.97 -29.96 -3.13
CA SER A 607 -32.94 -30.31 -4.11
C SER A 607 -33.53 -30.93 -5.38
N LYS A 608 -34.59 -31.74 -5.29
CA LYS A 608 -35.28 -32.33 -6.45
C LYS A 608 -36.04 -31.29 -7.26
N VAL A 609 -36.65 -30.29 -6.63
CA VAL A 609 -37.34 -29.18 -7.31
C VAL A 609 -36.34 -28.33 -8.10
N VAL A 610 -35.18 -28.01 -7.50
CA VAL A 610 -34.12 -27.24 -8.19
C VAL A 610 -33.51 -28.06 -9.34
N LEU A 611 -33.23 -29.35 -9.13
CA LEU A 611 -32.76 -30.26 -10.19
C LEU A 611 -33.81 -30.46 -11.28
N GLY A 612 -35.09 -30.52 -10.91
CA GLY A 612 -36.22 -30.62 -11.83
C GLY A 612 -36.35 -29.39 -12.73
N GLY A 613 -36.25 -28.19 -12.15
CA GLY A 613 -36.26 -26.94 -12.92
C GLY A 613 -35.07 -26.80 -13.86
N LEU A 614 -33.85 -27.15 -13.41
CA LEU A 614 -32.67 -27.15 -14.27
C LEU A 614 -32.75 -28.20 -15.39
N LEU A 615 -33.35 -29.36 -15.12
CA LEU A 615 -33.59 -30.39 -16.13
C LEU A 615 -34.65 -29.94 -17.13
N GLU A 616 -35.75 -29.35 -16.67
CA GLU A 616 -36.81 -28.81 -17.52
C GLU A 616 -36.27 -27.70 -18.43
N GLU A 617 -35.52 -26.75 -17.88
CA GLU A 617 -34.85 -25.69 -18.64
C GLU A 617 -33.85 -26.24 -19.68
N ALA A 618 -33.05 -27.25 -19.31
CA ALA A 618 -32.16 -27.92 -20.23
C ALA A 618 -32.92 -28.65 -21.36
N THR A 619 -34.03 -29.33 -21.04
CA THR A 619 -34.86 -30.03 -22.03
C THR A 619 -35.57 -29.06 -22.98
N GLU A 620 -36.05 -27.92 -22.48
CA GLU A 620 -36.64 -26.86 -23.31
C GLU A 620 -35.59 -26.21 -24.23
N LYS A 621 -34.37 -26.00 -23.71
CA LYS A 621 -33.26 -25.48 -24.51
C LYS A 621 -32.87 -26.46 -25.62
N CYS A 622 -32.82 -27.76 -25.34
CA CYS A 622 -32.61 -28.80 -26.35
C CYS A 622 -33.73 -28.79 -27.41
N LYS A 623 -35.00 -28.76 -27.02
CA LYS A 623 -36.15 -28.69 -27.95
C LYS A 623 -36.11 -27.43 -28.83
N ARG A 624 -35.75 -26.27 -28.26
CA ARG A 624 -35.56 -25.02 -29.01
C ARG A 624 -34.47 -25.17 -30.06
N LEU A 625 -33.29 -25.65 -29.66
CA LEU A 625 -32.16 -25.88 -30.57
C LEU A 625 -32.51 -26.90 -31.66
N GLU A 626 -33.26 -27.97 -31.34
CA GLU A 626 -33.74 -28.94 -32.34
C GLU A 626 -34.69 -28.28 -33.36
N SER A 627 -35.62 -27.43 -32.91
CA SER A 627 -36.54 -26.71 -33.80
C SER A 627 -35.80 -25.72 -34.72
N GLU A 628 -34.80 -25.02 -34.18
CA GLU A 628 -33.97 -24.08 -34.94
C GLU A 628 -33.11 -24.84 -35.96
N ASN A 629 -32.52 -25.97 -35.57
CA ASN A 629 -31.72 -26.82 -36.45
C ASN A 629 -32.56 -27.44 -37.57
N GLN A 630 -33.82 -27.84 -37.28
CA GLN A 630 -34.77 -28.24 -38.32
C GLN A 630 -35.12 -27.09 -39.27
N GLN A 631 -35.29 -25.86 -38.76
CA GLN A 631 -35.58 -24.69 -39.59
C GLN A 631 -34.39 -24.28 -40.47
N VAL A 632 -33.17 -24.37 -39.95
CA VAL A 632 -31.92 -24.14 -40.70
C VAL A 632 -31.76 -25.20 -41.79
N ARG A 633 -32.01 -26.49 -41.51
CA ARG A 633 -31.99 -27.55 -42.53
C ARG A 633 -33.01 -27.31 -43.65
N LYS A 634 -34.22 -26.85 -43.32
CA LYS A 634 -35.24 -26.47 -44.32
C LYS A 634 -34.77 -25.29 -45.18
N ARG A 635 -34.16 -24.26 -44.56
CA ARG A 635 -33.59 -23.11 -45.29
C ARG A 635 -32.42 -23.52 -46.18
N MET A 636 -31.54 -24.38 -45.70
CA MET A 636 -30.43 -24.92 -46.47
C MET A 636 -30.94 -25.66 -47.70
N LEU A 637 -31.94 -26.54 -47.54
CA LEU A 637 -32.54 -27.28 -48.65
C LEU A 637 -33.23 -26.35 -49.67
N LEU A 638 -33.88 -25.28 -49.21
CA LEU A 638 -34.50 -24.28 -50.08
C LEU A 638 -33.46 -23.44 -50.84
N LEU A 639 -32.34 -23.12 -50.19
CA LEU A 639 -31.20 -22.43 -50.81
C LEU A 639 -30.46 -23.34 -51.79
N GLU A 640 -30.29 -24.62 -51.47
CA GLU A 640 -29.74 -25.63 -52.37
C GLU A 640 -30.63 -25.86 -53.59
N SER A 641 -31.96 -25.87 -53.43
CA SER A 641 -32.90 -25.93 -54.56
C SER A 641 -32.77 -24.69 -55.44
N LYS A 642 -32.79 -23.49 -54.85
CA LYS A 642 -32.62 -22.24 -55.60
C LYS A 642 -31.26 -22.15 -56.29
N LEU A 643 -30.20 -22.66 -55.67
CA LEU A 643 -28.88 -22.72 -56.28
C LEU A 643 -28.86 -23.74 -57.43
N ARG A 644 -29.56 -24.87 -57.29
CA ARG A 644 -29.72 -25.88 -58.34
C ARG A 644 -30.52 -25.36 -59.53
N ASP A 645 -31.54 -24.54 -59.28
CA ASP A 645 -32.35 -23.88 -60.32
C ASP A 645 -31.55 -22.81 -61.08
N VAL A 646 -30.59 -22.14 -60.42
CA VAL A 646 -29.66 -21.19 -61.04
C VAL A 646 -28.52 -21.90 -61.80
N MET A 647 -28.23 -23.17 -61.47
CA MET A 647 -27.13 -23.95 -62.05
C MET A 647 -27.53 -24.85 -63.23
N ASN A 648 -28.79 -24.82 -63.70
CA ASN A 648 -29.23 -25.51 -64.92
C ASN A 648 -29.48 -24.51 -66.07
N PRO A 649 -28.52 -24.32 -67.00
CA PRO A 649 -28.73 -23.53 -68.20
C PRO A 649 -29.01 -24.47 -69.38
N ASP A 650 -30.26 -24.90 -69.58
CA ASP A 650 -30.68 -25.39 -70.91
C ASP A 650 -32.22 -25.44 -71.05
N GLU A 651 -32.77 -24.45 -71.76
CA GLU A 651 -33.81 -24.50 -72.80
C GLU A 651 -34.41 -23.07 -73.00
N GLN A 652 -34.47 -22.66 -74.27
CA GLN A 652 -34.55 -21.28 -74.76
C GLN A 652 -35.96 -20.60 -74.73
N PRO A 653 -36.23 -19.48 -75.45
CA PRO A 653 -35.88 -18.09 -75.13
C PRO A 653 -37.12 -17.15 -75.24
N THR A 654 -37.31 -16.19 -74.33
CA THR A 654 -38.14 -15.01 -74.68
C THR A 654 -37.54 -13.72 -74.15
N THR A 655 -37.17 -12.91 -75.14
CA THR A 655 -36.85 -11.49 -75.18
C THR A 655 -37.37 -10.62 -74.03
N SER A 656 -36.52 -9.63 -73.69
CA SER A 656 -36.86 -8.33 -73.09
C SER A 656 -36.65 -8.20 -71.57
N ALA A 657 -35.43 -8.43 -71.08
CA ALA A 657 -35.00 -7.91 -69.77
C ALA A 657 -33.48 -7.74 -69.60
N ALA A 658 -32.69 -7.69 -70.68
CA ALA A 658 -31.23 -7.75 -70.59
C ALA A 658 -30.52 -6.42 -70.26
N ASN A 659 -31.22 -5.28 -70.14
CA ASN A 659 -30.57 -3.97 -69.98
C ASN A 659 -30.92 -3.21 -68.68
N MET A 660 -31.46 -3.85 -67.64
CA MET A 660 -31.75 -3.17 -66.35
C MET A 660 -31.40 -3.96 -65.07
N ILE A 661 -30.55 -4.98 -65.14
CA ILE A 661 -30.15 -5.80 -63.95
C ILE A 661 -28.62 -6.02 -63.87
N GLN A 662 -27.81 -5.14 -64.45
CA GLN A 662 -26.35 -5.35 -64.48
C GLN A 662 -25.55 -4.54 -63.43
N ASP A 663 -26.11 -3.45 -62.88
CA ASP A 663 -25.42 -2.66 -61.84
C ASP A 663 -25.75 -3.09 -60.39
N SER A 664 -27.00 -3.49 -60.10
CA SER A 664 -27.44 -3.78 -58.73
C SER A 664 -27.10 -5.19 -58.22
N SER A 665 -26.83 -6.16 -59.11
CA SER A 665 -26.32 -7.48 -58.74
C SER A 665 -24.81 -7.49 -58.50
N SER A 666 -24.05 -6.65 -59.20
CA SER A 666 -22.59 -6.58 -59.06
C SER A 666 -22.18 -6.05 -57.68
N ASP A 667 -22.82 -4.98 -57.20
CA ASP A 667 -22.53 -4.39 -55.89
C ASP A 667 -22.90 -5.31 -54.72
N ASN A 668 -24.02 -6.04 -54.83
CA ASN A 668 -24.41 -7.04 -53.84
C ASN A 668 -23.44 -8.22 -53.81
N VAL A 669 -22.97 -8.68 -54.97
CA VAL A 669 -21.95 -9.74 -55.08
C VAL A 669 -20.60 -9.26 -54.53
N LEU A 670 -20.18 -8.03 -54.81
CA LEU A 670 -18.94 -7.45 -54.29
C LEU A 670 -18.99 -7.27 -52.76
N SER A 671 -20.14 -6.85 -52.23
CA SER A 671 -20.41 -6.74 -50.79
C SER A 671 -20.40 -8.11 -50.11
N LEU A 672 -21.02 -9.12 -50.73
CA LEU A 672 -20.96 -10.51 -50.26
C LEU A 672 -19.54 -11.08 -50.32
N MET A 673 -18.76 -10.79 -51.36
CA MET A 673 -17.36 -11.20 -51.44
C MET A 673 -16.51 -10.56 -50.34
N LYS A 674 -16.65 -9.25 -50.10
CA LYS A 674 -15.99 -8.57 -48.98
C LYS A 674 -16.40 -9.15 -47.63
N ARG A 675 -17.68 -9.50 -47.46
CA ARG A 675 -18.19 -10.11 -46.23
C ARG A 675 -17.66 -11.53 -46.03
N VAL A 676 -17.55 -12.31 -47.10
CA VAL A 676 -16.94 -13.65 -47.07
C VAL A 676 -15.45 -13.55 -46.73
N GLU A 677 -14.73 -12.58 -47.32
CA GLU A 677 -13.31 -12.35 -47.03
C GLU A 677 -13.09 -11.88 -45.58
N GLU A 678 -13.95 -11.02 -45.05
CA GLU A 678 -13.93 -10.61 -43.64
C GLU A 678 -14.24 -11.80 -42.71
N LEU A 679 -15.23 -12.63 -43.04
CA LEU A 679 -15.55 -13.84 -42.28
C LEU A 679 -14.41 -14.86 -42.35
N GLN A 680 -13.74 -15.01 -43.50
CA GLN A 680 -12.53 -15.85 -43.64
C GLN A 680 -11.38 -15.33 -42.78
N ARG A 681 -11.16 -14.01 -42.74
CA ARG A 681 -10.14 -13.39 -41.88
C ARG A 681 -10.47 -13.57 -40.40
N LEU A 682 -11.73 -13.43 -40.00
CA LEU A 682 -12.18 -13.65 -38.63
C LEU A 682 -12.09 -15.12 -38.23
N LEU A 683 -12.43 -16.05 -39.13
CA LEU A 683 -12.24 -17.48 -38.91
C LEU A 683 -10.76 -17.81 -38.73
N TYR A 684 -9.88 -17.30 -39.59
CA TYR A 684 -8.43 -17.51 -39.45
C TYR A 684 -7.90 -16.94 -38.13
N GLN A 685 -8.36 -15.76 -37.72
CA GLN A 685 -8.00 -15.17 -36.43
C GLN A 685 -8.50 -16.04 -35.27
N ARG A 686 -9.72 -16.56 -35.34
CA ARG A 686 -10.29 -17.43 -34.30
C ARG A 686 -9.61 -18.79 -34.24
N GLU A 687 -9.24 -19.36 -35.38
CA GLU A 687 -8.42 -20.57 -35.47
C GLU A 687 -7.03 -20.35 -34.85
N GLN A 688 -6.43 -19.18 -35.06
CA GLN A 688 -5.15 -18.83 -34.43
C GLN A 688 -5.28 -18.67 -32.91
N GLU A 689 -6.32 -17.96 -32.44
CA GLU A 689 -6.63 -17.82 -31.01
C GLU A 689 -6.88 -19.18 -30.35
N LEU A 690 -7.56 -20.09 -31.04
CA LEU A 690 -7.81 -21.46 -30.59
C LEU A 690 -6.51 -22.26 -30.51
N ARG A 691 -5.64 -22.19 -31.53
CA ARG A 691 -4.31 -22.83 -31.51
C ARG A 691 -3.45 -22.32 -30.35
N ASP A 692 -3.45 -21.02 -30.09
CA ASP A 692 -2.69 -20.44 -28.99
C ASP A 692 -3.25 -20.86 -27.62
N ALA A 693 -4.59 -20.96 -27.50
CA ALA A 693 -5.23 -21.49 -26.31
C ALA A 693 -4.90 -22.97 -26.10
N GLU A 694 -4.99 -23.81 -27.13
CA GLU A 694 -4.61 -25.22 -27.10
C GLU A 694 -3.14 -25.41 -26.68
N ALA A 695 -2.22 -24.60 -27.21
CA ALA A 695 -0.81 -24.63 -26.81
C ALA A 695 -0.62 -24.28 -25.32
N ARG A 696 -1.36 -23.30 -24.81
CA ARG A 696 -1.35 -22.93 -23.38
C ARG A 696 -1.92 -24.06 -22.51
N TYR A 697 -3.03 -24.67 -22.93
CA TYR A 697 -3.62 -25.82 -22.24
C TYR A 697 -2.67 -27.01 -22.23
N LYS A 698 -2.03 -27.32 -23.36
CA LYS A 698 -1.02 -28.38 -23.45
C LYS A 698 0.15 -28.13 -22.50
N LYS A 699 0.69 -26.90 -22.47
CA LYS A 699 1.75 -26.52 -21.53
C LYS A 699 1.33 -26.66 -20.07
N ASN A 700 0.08 -26.31 -19.73
CA ASN A 700 -0.44 -26.48 -18.37
C ASN A 700 -0.62 -27.95 -18.01
N ILE A 701 -1.08 -28.78 -18.94
CA ILE A 701 -1.16 -30.24 -18.77
C ILE A 701 0.24 -30.84 -18.58
N ASP A 702 1.23 -30.41 -19.36
CA ASP A 702 2.60 -30.92 -19.24
C ASP A 702 3.24 -30.51 -17.91
N LYS A 703 3.00 -29.27 -17.44
CA LYS A 703 3.37 -28.84 -16.09
C LYS A 703 2.65 -29.66 -15.01
N ALA A 704 1.36 -29.94 -15.17
CA ALA A 704 0.62 -30.77 -14.22
C ALA A 704 1.18 -32.20 -14.18
N LYS A 705 1.55 -32.77 -15.34
CA LYS A 705 2.23 -34.07 -15.43
C LYS A 705 3.61 -34.05 -14.77
N GLU A 706 4.37 -32.96 -14.92
CA GLU A 706 5.66 -32.79 -14.28
C GLU A 706 5.54 -32.70 -12.75
N VAL A 707 4.53 -31.95 -12.25
CA VAL A 707 4.20 -31.89 -10.82
C VAL A 707 3.75 -33.27 -10.31
N MET A 708 2.91 -34.00 -11.05
CA MET A 708 2.54 -35.38 -10.69
C MET A 708 3.76 -36.31 -10.64
N LYS A 709 4.70 -36.18 -11.59
CA LYS A 709 5.95 -36.95 -11.60
C LYS A 709 6.85 -36.59 -10.41
N ALA A 710 6.95 -35.32 -10.06
CA ALA A 710 7.68 -34.84 -8.88
C ALA A 710 7.04 -35.34 -7.58
N LEU A 711 5.71 -35.31 -7.46
CA LEU A 711 4.97 -35.86 -6.32
C LEU A 711 5.12 -37.39 -6.22
N ASN A 712 5.12 -38.11 -7.35
CA ASN A 712 5.30 -39.56 -7.37
C ASN A 712 6.73 -39.98 -6.97
N ASN A 713 7.75 -39.21 -7.39
CA ASN A 713 9.12 -39.38 -6.92
C ASN A 713 9.25 -39.10 -5.42
N ASN A 714 8.50 -38.13 -4.88
CA ASN A 714 8.46 -37.83 -3.45
C ASN A 714 7.62 -38.83 -2.64
N GLN A 715 6.66 -39.53 -3.26
CA GLN A 715 5.93 -40.63 -2.63
C GLN A 715 6.80 -41.88 -2.43
N SER A 716 7.71 -42.17 -3.37
CA SER A 716 8.67 -43.28 -3.23
C SER A 716 9.61 -43.11 -2.01
N ILE A 717 9.92 -41.85 -1.65
CA ILE A 717 10.78 -41.50 -0.50
C ILE A 717 10.03 -41.66 0.83
N ASN A 718 8.70 -41.57 0.85
CA ASN A 718 7.89 -41.63 2.08
C ASN A 718 7.45 -43.06 2.45
N SER A 719 7.70 -44.06 1.59
CA SER A 719 7.28 -45.46 1.80
C SER A 719 8.40 -46.43 2.23
N SER A 720 9.62 -45.97 2.55
CA SER A 720 10.66 -46.85 3.09
C SER A 720 11.47 -46.22 4.24
N LEU A 721 10.83 -46.07 5.41
CA LEU A 721 11.58 -46.03 6.66
C LEU A 721 12.08 -47.44 7.01
N HIS A 722 13.36 -47.73 6.73
CA HIS A 722 14.14 -48.68 7.54
C HIS A 722 15.58 -48.16 7.74
N PRO A 723 16.07 -47.99 8.99
CA PRO A 723 17.38 -47.37 9.29
C PRO A 723 18.64 -48.20 8.99
N SER A 724 18.60 -49.21 8.11
CA SER A 724 19.69 -50.20 8.00
C SER A 724 20.34 -50.31 6.61
N CYS A 725 20.02 -49.43 5.68
CA CYS A 725 20.52 -49.50 4.30
C CYS A 725 21.42 -48.31 3.95
N MET A 726 22.41 -47.98 4.80
CA MET A 726 23.43 -46.96 4.51
C MET A 726 24.62 -47.50 3.72
N SER A 727 24.48 -48.62 3.01
CA SER A 727 25.57 -49.13 2.18
C SER A 727 25.02 -49.64 0.86
N SER A 728 25.62 -49.13 -0.21
CA SER A 728 25.45 -49.49 -1.62
C SER A 728 24.14 -49.07 -2.28
N ALA A 729 24.17 -47.93 -2.98
CA ALA A 729 23.84 -47.87 -4.41
C ALA A 729 24.04 -46.44 -4.96
N SER A 730 24.79 -46.37 -6.06
CA SER A 730 25.09 -45.22 -6.89
C SER A 730 23.83 -44.56 -7.48
N PHE A 731 23.20 -43.61 -6.78
CA PHE A 731 22.20 -42.73 -7.36
C PHE A 731 22.42 -41.26 -6.97
N ASN A 732 22.63 -40.45 -8.01
CA ASN A 732 22.55 -38.99 -8.09
C ASN A 732 23.58 -38.16 -7.28
N THR A 733 24.84 -38.19 -7.74
CA THR A 733 25.88 -37.22 -7.35
C THR A 733 25.45 -35.77 -7.56
N SER A 734 24.73 -35.48 -8.66
CA SER A 734 24.29 -34.11 -8.98
C SER A 734 23.33 -33.47 -7.97
N SER A 735 22.47 -34.26 -7.31
CA SER A 735 21.51 -33.72 -6.34
C SER A 735 22.15 -33.52 -4.96
N LEU A 736 23.11 -34.37 -4.60
CA LEU A 736 23.86 -34.21 -3.35
C LEU A 736 24.85 -33.04 -3.44
N ASP A 737 25.49 -32.85 -4.59
CA ASP A 737 26.38 -31.73 -4.84
C ASP A 737 25.62 -30.39 -4.86
N GLU A 738 24.41 -30.37 -5.43
CA GLU A 738 23.54 -29.18 -5.42
C GLU A 738 23.04 -28.86 -3.99
N VAL A 739 22.66 -29.87 -3.21
CA VAL A 739 22.28 -29.68 -1.81
C VAL A 739 23.47 -29.22 -0.97
N ASN A 740 24.68 -29.73 -1.23
CA ASN A 740 25.89 -29.29 -0.54
C ASN A 740 26.30 -27.88 -0.95
N ALA A 741 26.14 -27.50 -2.21
CA ALA A 741 26.36 -26.14 -2.70
C ALA A 741 25.36 -25.15 -2.07
N LEU A 742 24.09 -25.52 -1.96
CA LEU A 742 23.06 -24.71 -1.30
C LEU A 742 23.33 -24.58 0.20
N LYS A 743 23.81 -25.64 0.88
CA LYS A 743 24.24 -25.57 2.28
C LYS A 743 25.45 -24.66 2.48
N LEU A 744 26.41 -24.68 1.55
CA LEU A 744 27.58 -23.80 1.60
C LEU A 744 27.16 -22.35 1.38
N GLN A 745 26.30 -22.08 0.40
CA GLN A 745 25.75 -20.74 0.18
C GLN A 745 24.93 -20.24 1.38
N LEU A 746 24.18 -21.12 2.06
CA LEU A 746 23.45 -20.75 3.27
C LEU A 746 24.42 -20.36 4.39
N ARG A 747 25.49 -21.13 4.60
CA ARG A 747 26.52 -20.83 5.59
C ARG A 747 27.24 -19.52 5.29
N GLU A 748 27.62 -19.28 4.03
CA GLU A 748 28.23 -18.02 3.60
C GLU A 748 27.29 -16.83 3.79
N ARG A 749 25.99 -17.01 3.56
CA ARG A 749 24.97 -15.99 3.80
C ARG A 749 24.78 -15.72 5.30
N GLU A 750 24.82 -16.75 6.14
CA GLU A 750 24.78 -16.63 7.60
C GLU A 750 26.02 -15.91 8.14
N GLU A 751 27.22 -16.27 7.67
CA GLU A 751 28.47 -15.59 8.03
C GLU A 751 28.47 -14.13 7.60
N ARG A 752 28.01 -13.82 6.37
CA ARG A 752 27.90 -12.44 5.89
C ARG A 752 26.87 -11.62 6.68
N LEU A 753 25.81 -12.25 7.18
CA LEU A 753 24.82 -11.61 8.04
C LEU A 753 25.45 -11.27 9.40
N ILE A 754 26.20 -12.19 10.00
CA ILE A 754 26.93 -11.95 11.25
C ILE A 754 27.96 -10.81 11.08
N GLU A 755 28.69 -10.76 9.96
CA GLU A 755 29.61 -9.66 9.64
C GLU A 755 28.87 -8.33 9.53
N LEU A 756 27.74 -8.28 8.81
CA LEU A 756 26.92 -7.07 8.69
C LEU A 756 26.35 -6.62 10.03
N GLU A 757 25.93 -7.54 10.90
CA GLU A 757 25.47 -7.23 12.25
C GLU A 757 26.60 -6.63 13.11
N ARG A 758 27.81 -7.18 13.01
CA ARG A 758 29.00 -6.66 13.68
C ARG A 758 29.37 -5.26 13.17
N ASP A 759 29.38 -5.06 11.87
CA ASP A 759 29.71 -3.78 11.26
C ASP A 759 28.63 -2.72 11.57
N PHE A 760 27.35 -3.12 11.62
CA PHE A 760 26.26 -2.25 12.07
C PHE A 760 26.40 -1.88 13.56
N PHE A 761 26.85 -2.81 14.40
CA PHE A 761 27.13 -2.53 15.81
C PHE A 761 28.28 -1.53 15.99
N GLU A 762 29.38 -1.69 15.25
CA GLU A 762 30.50 -0.73 15.26
C GLU A 762 30.08 0.64 14.71
N PHE A 763 29.29 0.69 13.63
CA PHE A 763 28.73 1.92 13.11
C PHE A 763 27.86 2.64 14.15
N LYS A 764 27.03 1.90 14.89
CA LYS A 764 26.20 2.47 15.96
C LYS A 764 27.04 3.07 17.09
N LYS A 765 28.12 2.39 17.49
CA LYS A 765 29.08 2.89 18.49
C LYS A 765 29.81 4.14 18.01
N LEU A 766 30.25 4.17 16.74
CA LEU A 766 30.88 5.33 16.14
C LEU A 766 29.92 6.53 16.07
N LYS A 767 28.67 6.29 15.67
CA LYS A 767 27.61 7.30 15.65
C LYS A 767 27.36 7.89 17.04
N GLU A 768 27.30 7.05 18.07
CA GLU A 768 27.11 7.51 19.45
C GLU A 768 28.29 8.37 19.93
N VAL A 769 29.53 7.98 19.61
CA VAL A 769 30.73 8.80 19.89
C VAL A 769 30.67 10.13 19.15
N HIS A 770 30.26 10.13 17.88
CA HIS A 770 30.12 11.34 17.08
C HIS A 770 29.04 12.28 17.63
N GLU A 771 27.88 11.75 18.01
CA GLU A 771 26.80 12.51 18.64
C GLU A 771 27.26 13.12 19.98
N ARG A 772 28.00 12.36 20.81
CA ARG A 772 28.60 12.88 22.05
C ARG A 772 29.61 13.99 21.79
N LEU A 773 30.43 13.86 20.75
CA LEU A 773 31.41 14.88 20.38
C LEU A 773 30.71 16.15 19.89
N ILE A 774 29.66 16.02 19.07
CA ILE A 774 28.82 17.15 18.63
C ILE A 774 28.18 17.83 19.84
N LEU A 775 27.58 17.06 20.76
CA LEU A 775 27.00 17.61 21.98
C LEU A 775 28.06 18.32 22.83
N SER A 776 29.23 17.72 23.03
CA SER A 776 30.32 18.33 23.78
C SER A 776 30.85 19.61 23.11
N ALA A 777 30.98 19.63 21.78
CA ALA A 777 31.40 20.81 21.04
C ALA A 777 30.33 21.91 21.10
N PHE A 778 29.06 21.53 20.97
CA PHE A 778 27.92 22.45 21.07
C PHE A 778 27.88 23.08 22.45
N TYR A 779 27.92 22.31 23.54
CA TYR A 779 27.95 22.85 24.90
C TYR A 779 29.23 23.64 25.17
N GLY A 780 30.38 23.19 24.67
CA GLY A 780 31.66 23.90 24.79
C GLY A 780 31.67 25.27 24.10
N LEU A 781 30.97 25.43 22.97
CA LEU A 781 30.89 26.70 22.24
C LEU A 781 29.76 27.61 22.73
N THR A 782 28.60 27.03 23.04
CA THR A 782 27.40 27.81 23.40
C THR A 782 27.44 28.29 24.84
N THR A 783 27.96 27.49 25.77
CA THR A 783 27.99 27.84 27.20
C THR A 783 28.82 29.11 27.45
N PRO A 784 30.06 29.26 26.92
CA PRO A 784 30.84 30.49 27.11
C PRO A 784 30.22 31.72 26.43
N MET A 785 29.52 31.54 25.29
CA MET A 785 28.80 32.65 24.64
C MET A 785 27.59 33.10 25.47
N GLN A 786 26.84 32.15 26.03
CA GLN A 786 25.73 32.46 26.93
C GLN A 786 26.23 33.13 28.20
N TRP A 787 27.32 32.63 28.81
CA TRP A 787 27.97 33.29 29.96
C TRP A 787 28.45 34.70 29.63
N LYS A 788 29.14 34.92 28.49
CA LYS A 788 29.55 36.26 28.06
C LYS A 788 28.37 37.19 27.80
N ASN A 789 27.25 36.69 27.28
CA ASN A 789 26.04 37.50 27.11
C ASN A 789 25.37 37.83 28.45
N VAL A 790 25.37 36.90 29.41
CA VAL A 790 24.87 37.15 30.77
C VAL A 790 25.79 38.14 31.50
N GLU A 791 27.10 37.98 31.38
CA GLU A 791 28.11 38.89 31.94
C GLU A 791 27.97 40.30 31.35
N LYS A 792 27.82 40.46 30.03
CA LYS A 792 27.52 41.76 29.41
C LYS A 792 26.20 42.39 29.87
N ARG A 793 25.19 41.57 30.22
CA ARG A 793 23.93 42.07 30.82
C ARG A 793 24.14 42.47 32.29
N LEU A 794 25.00 41.76 33.02
CA LEU A 794 25.38 42.06 34.39
C LEU A 794 26.24 43.33 34.47
N GLU A 795 27.22 43.49 33.57
CA GLU A 795 28.04 44.70 33.43
C GLU A 795 27.20 45.93 33.08
N ARG A 796 26.19 45.78 32.21
CA ARG A 796 25.23 46.87 31.90
C ARG A 796 24.35 47.25 33.08
N THR A 797 24.05 46.31 33.97
CA THR A 797 23.28 46.59 35.20
C THR A 797 24.16 47.16 36.31
N THR A 798 25.43 46.81 36.39
CA THR A 798 26.38 47.43 37.35
C THR A 798 26.84 48.83 36.94
N LEU A 799 26.86 49.16 35.64
CA LEU A 799 27.18 50.50 35.14
C LEU A 799 25.98 51.48 35.21
N THR A 800 24.82 51.02 35.67
CA THR A 800 23.60 51.83 35.86
C THR A 800 23.16 51.84 37.32
N SER A 801 24.08 52.20 38.22
CA SER A 801 23.71 52.70 39.56
C SER A 801 24.16 54.17 39.68
N PRO A 802 23.22 55.12 39.88
CA PRO A 802 23.54 56.54 39.89
C PRO A 802 24.20 56.94 41.22
N SER A 803 25.25 57.74 41.09
CA SER A 803 25.86 58.55 42.13
C SER A 803 24.81 59.37 42.88
N GLY A 804 24.57 59.01 44.14
CA GLY A 804 23.77 59.77 45.10
C GLY A 804 24.58 60.08 46.35
N ASN A 805 25.03 61.33 46.45
CA ASN A 805 25.65 61.98 47.61
C ASN A 805 24.94 61.67 48.93
N VAL A 806 25.69 61.23 49.95
CA VAL A 806 25.38 61.52 51.37
C VAL A 806 26.67 61.88 52.11
N ASN A 807 26.57 62.98 52.85
CA ASN A 807 27.59 63.71 53.62
C ASN A 807 28.50 62.86 54.55
N PRO A 808 29.73 63.35 54.82
CA PRO A 808 30.59 62.80 55.85
C PRO A 808 30.34 63.49 57.20
N HIS A 809 29.85 62.74 58.19
CA HIS A 809 30.06 63.11 59.59
C HIS A 809 29.98 61.89 60.51
N ILE A 810 31.09 61.68 61.22
CA ILE A 810 31.18 61.25 62.64
C ILE A 810 31.20 59.74 62.94
N SER A 811 32.42 59.30 63.26
CA SER A 811 32.85 58.50 64.41
C SER A 811 32.42 57.04 64.60
N LYS A 812 33.48 56.21 64.58
CA LYS A 812 33.98 55.38 65.68
C LYS A 812 33.28 54.05 66.02
N HIS A 813 34.19 53.08 66.15
CA HIS A 813 34.28 51.99 67.11
C HIS A 813 33.77 50.59 66.73
N HIS A 814 34.79 49.71 66.76
CA HIS A 814 34.85 48.25 66.92
C HIS A 814 34.62 47.37 65.70
#